data_AF-A0AAD9KWG5-F1
#
_entry.id   AF-A0AAD9KWG5-F1
#
_cell.length_a   1.000
_cell.length_b   1.000
_cell.length_c   1.000
_cell.angle_alpha   90.00
_cell.angle_beta   90.00
_cell.angle_gamma   90.00
#
_symmetry.space_group_name_H-M   'P 1'
#
loop_
_entity.id
_entity.type
_entity.pdbx_description
1 polymer ?
#
loop_
_entity_poly.entity_id
_entity_poly.type
_entity_poly.pdbx_seq_one_letter_code
_entity_poly.pdbx_strand_id
1 'polypeptide(L)'
;MEWSPTAVSGPDGKFTINDLCTLGMKLTARKDGYESDSHEYIVSAGSSVSIVMYKLGEYIVSAGRSVSIHMYKLYEYIVSAGRSVSILMYKLGEYIVSAGSSVSILMYKLGEYIVSAGSSVSIDMYKLGEYIVSAGSSVSIVMYKLCEYIVSAGRSVSIHMYKLGEYIVSAGRSVSILMYQLGEYIVSAGRSVSILMYQLGEYIVSAGRSVSILMYQLGEYIVSAGRNVSMLMYKLGEYIVSAGRSVSTLMYKLCEYIVSAGRSVSILMYQLGEYSVSAGSSVSMLMYKLCEYIVSAGRSVSMLMYKLGEYIAIAGRSVSMLMYKLCEYIVSAGSSVSMLMYKLGEYIVSAGRSASMLMYKLCRQKCQHAHVQTSEYIVSAGRSVSILMYQLGEYSVSAGRSVSIDMYKLEKPVFTEEPLSAAVFEGGRVKLSCKATAEPPVTQYDWFKDGNILTTEFTTSGSDLEMFPATMDNAGQYVCRATSPGGKVFSRTADIIVKGADATDTCDENPQDLVVELPPTCRLTVGGASVTSVNVGRCSKEPCATKAAPDKTGLCCGPSSTRQLHVECAGFNYDVNQVVACGCAECDNDNQVTVTGEVLTGGVSSSGVYAFYDGQRYGVSDDRFTFEATPQAGHISFQVKSSSFMPRQVTLDVMPGVTEMFVDVSLTPKPTPKVVDPKAGGELAVESGLPTAVSVTIPPNSFQDENGDPVSGDVNVYLTFADPRQPDGLDSAPGELLSSTKRARLACCRRLVSLHWWLKIPTAMRYM
;
A
#
# COMPACT_ATOMS: atom_id res chain seq x y z
N MET A 1 -0.27 -33.92 82.48
CA MET A 1 0.16 -33.17 83.67
C MET A 1 -0.68 -31.91 83.72
N GLU A 2 -1.41 -31.75 84.81
CA GLU A 2 -2.43 -30.71 85.00
C GLU A 2 -1.85 -29.30 84.87
N TRP A 3 -2.56 -28.45 84.12
CA TRP A 3 -2.33 -27.01 84.08
C TRP A 3 -3.23 -26.35 85.11
N SER A 4 -2.68 -25.46 85.93
CA SER A 4 -3.44 -24.46 86.68
C SER A 4 -2.84 -23.06 86.42
N PRO A 5 -3.63 -22.08 85.94
CA PRO A 5 -3.17 -20.72 85.72
C PRO A 5 -3.38 -19.90 86.99
N THR A 6 -2.35 -19.22 87.48
CA THR A 6 -2.52 -18.13 88.44
C THR A 6 -2.05 -16.83 87.81
N ALA A 7 -3.02 -16.09 87.27
CA ALA A 7 -2.87 -14.68 86.96
C ALA A 7 -3.09 -13.89 88.25
N VAL A 8 -2.14 -13.02 88.62
CA VAL A 8 -2.34 -12.02 89.67
C VAL A 8 -1.91 -10.66 89.13
N SER A 9 -2.90 -9.80 88.92
CA SER A 9 -2.76 -8.37 88.67
C SER A 9 -2.80 -7.61 89.99
N GLY A 10 -1.89 -6.66 90.21
CA GLY A 10 -1.91 -5.73 91.35
C GLY A 10 -1.33 -4.36 90.97
N PRO A 11 -1.85 -3.27 91.55
CA PRO A 11 -1.71 -1.89 91.07
C PRO A 11 -0.32 -1.36 91.39
N ASP A 12 0.22 -0.50 90.52
CA ASP A 12 1.51 0.20 90.70
C ASP A 12 2.77 -0.69 90.57
N GLY A 13 3.01 -1.18 89.34
CA GLY A 13 4.10 -2.08 89.00
C GLY A 13 5.53 -1.50 89.10
N LYS A 14 6.14 -1.63 90.28
CA LYS A 14 7.60 -1.69 90.48
C LYS A 14 7.91 -2.74 91.56
N PHE A 15 8.58 -3.84 91.19
CA PHE A 15 9.16 -4.80 92.14
C PHE A 15 10.59 -5.22 91.72
N THR A 16 11.49 -5.27 92.69
CA THR A 16 12.87 -5.80 92.65
C THR A 16 12.89 -7.17 93.33
N ILE A 17 13.56 -8.16 92.73
CA ILE A 17 13.68 -9.53 93.26
C ILE A 17 15.16 -9.84 93.54
N ASN A 18 15.51 -10.01 94.82
CA ASN A 18 16.61 -10.86 95.28
C ASN A 18 15.98 -12.06 96.01
N ASP A 19 16.60 -13.22 95.86
CA ASP A 19 16.31 -14.54 96.47
C ASP A 19 15.32 -15.46 95.74
N LEU A 20 15.86 -16.36 94.90
CA LEU A 20 15.63 -17.82 94.89
C LEU A 20 16.29 -18.47 93.64
N CYS A 21 17.26 -19.36 93.89
CA CYS A 21 17.81 -20.30 92.90
C CYS A 21 17.65 -21.72 93.47
N THR A 22 16.84 -22.57 92.83
CA THR A 22 17.05 -24.02 92.74
C THR A 22 16.20 -24.58 91.59
N LEU A 23 16.87 -25.31 90.68
CA LEU A 23 16.42 -25.97 89.44
C LEU A 23 16.19 -25.06 88.21
N GLY A 24 17.17 -25.08 87.30
CA GLY A 24 16.96 -24.87 85.85
C GLY A 24 16.79 -23.42 85.37
N MET A 25 17.92 -22.77 85.10
CA MET A 25 18.11 -21.59 84.24
C MET A 25 17.61 -20.22 84.77
N LYS A 26 18.60 -19.35 84.98
CA LYS A 26 18.57 -18.09 85.71
C LYS A 26 18.26 -16.94 84.75
N LEU A 27 17.06 -16.37 84.83
CA LEU A 27 16.70 -15.11 84.17
C LEU A 27 16.95 -13.93 85.11
N THR A 28 17.79 -12.99 84.68
CA THR A 28 18.00 -11.70 85.34
C THR A 28 17.50 -10.58 84.45
N ALA A 29 16.43 -9.91 84.88
CA ALA A 29 16.03 -8.60 84.38
C ALA A 29 16.71 -7.52 85.22
N ARG A 30 17.50 -6.64 84.59
CA ARG A 30 17.96 -5.37 85.17
C ARG A 30 17.23 -4.22 84.47
N LYS A 31 17.01 -3.14 85.21
CA LYS A 31 16.10 -2.04 84.88
C LYS A 31 16.56 -1.10 83.77
N ASP A 32 17.74 -1.30 83.19
CA ASP A 32 18.20 -0.62 81.99
C ASP A 32 19.09 -1.63 81.25
N GLY A 33 18.81 -1.91 79.98
CA GLY A 33 19.65 -2.68 79.04
C GLY A 33 20.18 -4.05 79.51
N TYR A 34 19.72 -5.14 78.89
CA TYR A 34 20.38 -6.44 79.02
C TYR A 34 21.47 -6.56 77.95
N GLU A 35 22.74 -6.57 78.37
CA GLU A 35 23.93 -6.81 77.56
C GLU A 35 24.56 -8.13 78.06
N SER A 36 24.43 -9.22 77.30
CA SER A 36 24.78 -10.58 77.76
C SER A 36 25.92 -11.21 76.96
N ASP A 37 26.87 -11.78 77.70
CA ASP A 37 27.87 -12.71 77.21
C ASP A 37 27.28 -14.13 77.11
N SER A 38 26.94 -14.53 75.88
CA SER A 38 26.62 -15.90 75.42
C SER A 38 25.64 -16.69 76.31
N HIS A 39 24.35 -16.62 75.98
CA HIS A 39 23.33 -17.53 76.50
C HIS A 39 22.63 -18.23 75.32
N GLU A 40 22.50 -19.55 75.40
CA GLU A 40 21.80 -20.41 74.43
C GLU A 40 20.30 -20.09 74.38
N TYR A 41 19.69 -19.73 75.51
CA TYR A 41 18.25 -19.44 75.63
C TYR A 41 17.98 -18.13 76.37
N ILE A 42 17.13 -17.26 75.81
CA ILE A 42 16.68 -16.01 76.42
C ILE A 42 15.15 -15.99 76.47
N VAL A 43 14.57 -15.87 77.65
CA VAL A 43 13.12 -15.72 77.84
C VAL A 43 12.81 -14.44 78.61
N SER A 44 12.08 -13.48 78.03
CA SER A 44 11.82 -12.19 78.68
C SER A 44 10.35 -11.77 78.57
N ALA A 45 9.74 -11.39 79.68
CA ALA A 45 8.35 -10.92 79.70
C ALA A 45 8.18 -9.67 80.57
N GLY A 46 7.38 -8.70 80.09
CA GLY A 46 7.12 -7.45 80.83
C GLY A 46 6.28 -6.43 80.06
N SER A 47 6.00 -5.27 80.65
CA SER A 47 5.32 -4.19 79.93
C SER A 47 6.18 -3.65 78.77
N SER A 48 7.49 -3.53 78.98
CA SER A 48 8.48 -3.12 77.98
C SER A 48 9.68 -4.06 78.01
N VAL A 49 9.95 -4.74 76.90
CA VAL A 49 11.03 -5.71 76.71
C VAL A 49 11.99 -5.17 75.65
N SER A 50 13.29 -5.09 75.98
CA SER A 50 14.35 -4.69 75.06
C SER A 50 15.52 -5.66 75.16
N ILE A 51 15.89 -6.26 74.04
CA ILE A 51 16.94 -7.28 73.93
C ILE A 51 17.95 -6.78 72.88
N VAL A 52 19.21 -6.67 73.26
CA VAL A 52 20.31 -6.31 72.34
C VAL A 52 21.40 -7.37 72.45
N MET A 53 21.73 -8.06 71.35
CA MET A 53 22.76 -9.10 71.36
C MET A 53 23.84 -8.88 70.31
N TYR A 54 25.09 -9.01 70.75
CA TYR A 54 26.29 -8.88 69.91
C TYR A 54 26.99 -10.22 69.60
N LYS A 55 26.56 -11.32 70.24
CA LYS A 55 27.14 -12.67 70.11
C LYS A 55 26.10 -13.69 69.58
N LEU A 56 26.54 -14.92 69.33
CA LEU A 56 25.70 -16.04 68.89
C LEU A 56 24.78 -16.52 70.02
N GLY A 57 23.62 -17.05 69.68
CA GLY A 57 22.76 -17.85 70.58
C GLY A 57 21.71 -18.61 69.79
N GLU A 58 20.90 -19.43 70.47
CA GLU A 58 19.99 -20.37 69.81
C GLU A 58 18.54 -19.88 69.86
N TYR A 59 18.00 -19.56 71.04
CA TYR A 59 16.58 -19.26 71.22
C TYR A 59 16.31 -17.93 71.95
N ILE A 60 15.38 -17.15 71.42
CA ILE A 60 14.78 -15.98 72.08
C ILE A 60 13.26 -16.14 72.14
N VAL A 61 12.68 -16.03 73.33
CA VAL A 61 11.23 -15.95 73.55
C VAL A 61 10.93 -14.67 74.31
N SER A 62 10.10 -13.80 73.75
CA SER A 62 9.78 -12.50 74.36
C SER A 62 8.30 -12.16 74.31
N ALA A 63 7.77 -11.58 75.39
CA ALA A 63 6.36 -11.19 75.47
C ALA A 63 6.16 -9.86 76.21
N GLY A 64 5.44 -8.91 75.63
CA GLY A 64 5.16 -7.65 76.32
C GLY A 64 4.25 -6.66 75.61
N ARG A 65 3.96 -5.50 76.23
CA ARG A 65 3.21 -4.45 75.52
C ARG A 65 4.08 -3.81 74.43
N SER A 66 5.38 -3.64 74.69
CA SER A 66 6.38 -3.22 73.71
C SER A 66 7.57 -4.17 73.76
N VAL A 67 7.95 -4.73 72.61
CA VAL A 67 9.07 -5.67 72.46
C VAL A 67 10.02 -5.13 71.38
N SER A 68 11.29 -4.98 71.72
CA SER A 68 12.36 -4.54 70.80
C SER A 68 13.52 -5.51 70.85
N ILE A 69 13.94 -6.03 69.69
CA ILE A 69 15.02 -7.01 69.57
C ILE A 69 16.02 -6.49 68.54
N HIS A 70 17.27 -6.30 68.94
CA HIS A 70 18.35 -5.82 68.07
C HIS A 70 19.53 -6.81 68.10
N MET A 71 19.85 -7.41 66.96
CA MET A 71 20.82 -8.49 66.88
C MET A 71 21.89 -8.23 65.83
N TYR A 72 23.15 -8.30 66.26
CA TYR A 72 24.31 -8.08 65.39
C TYR A 72 24.96 -9.40 64.89
N LYS A 73 24.62 -10.55 65.49
CA LYS A 73 25.12 -11.89 65.10
C LYS A 73 24.00 -12.91 64.88
N LEU A 74 24.36 -14.18 64.57
CA LEU A 74 23.40 -15.23 64.19
C LEU A 74 22.57 -15.70 65.39
N TYR A 75 21.29 -15.94 65.15
CA TYR A 75 20.37 -16.66 66.04
C TYR A 75 19.49 -17.61 65.25
N GLU A 76 19.13 -18.73 65.87
CA GLU A 76 18.38 -19.81 65.23
C GLU A 76 16.87 -19.55 65.33
N TYR A 77 16.36 -19.26 66.52
CA TYR A 77 14.92 -19.09 66.78
C TYR A 77 14.60 -17.80 67.55
N ILE A 78 13.69 -16.99 67.00
CA ILE A 78 13.16 -15.78 67.65
C ILE A 78 11.64 -15.85 67.66
N VAL A 79 11.05 -15.93 68.85
CA VAL A 79 9.60 -15.88 69.08
C VAL A 79 9.27 -14.64 69.89
N SER A 80 8.42 -13.77 69.36
CA SER A 80 8.06 -12.51 70.01
C SER A 80 6.57 -12.20 69.91
N ALA A 81 5.97 -11.75 71.00
CA ALA A 81 4.55 -11.39 71.04
C ALA A 81 4.32 -10.08 71.80
N GLY A 82 3.49 -9.20 71.26
CA GLY A 82 3.15 -7.97 71.97
C GLY A 82 2.18 -7.02 71.30
N ARG A 83 1.90 -5.87 71.90
CA ARG A 83 1.12 -4.82 71.18
C ARG A 83 1.97 -4.16 70.09
N SER A 84 3.26 -3.93 70.37
CA SER A 84 4.26 -3.44 69.42
C SER A 84 5.50 -4.33 69.48
N VAL A 85 5.90 -4.90 68.35
CA VAL A 85 7.07 -5.77 68.20
C VAL A 85 7.97 -5.18 67.11
N SER A 86 9.25 -4.99 67.42
CA SER A 86 10.27 -4.48 66.50
C SER A 86 11.50 -5.37 66.54
N ILE A 87 11.89 -5.93 65.40
CA ILE A 87 13.03 -6.84 65.26
C ILE A 87 14.00 -6.27 64.23
N LEU A 88 15.24 -6.04 64.64
CA LEU A 88 16.35 -5.61 63.78
C LEU A 88 17.45 -6.67 63.78
N MET A 89 17.76 -7.23 62.62
CA MET A 89 18.85 -8.21 62.47
C MET A 89 19.86 -7.79 61.40
N TYR A 90 21.14 -7.79 61.76
CA TYR A 90 22.22 -7.50 60.80
C TYR A 90 22.76 -8.74 60.07
N LYS A 91 22.60 -9.94 60.63
CA LYS A 91 23.23 -11.17 60.13
C LYS A 91 22.21 -12.24 59.78
N LEU A 92 21.99 -13.24 60.64
CA LEU A 92 21.19 -14.41 60.32
C LEU A 92 20.12 -14.63 61.38
N GLY A 93 18.89 -14.86 60.93
CA GLY A 93 17.80 -15.42 61.72
C GLY A 93 17.18 -16.56 60.93
N GLU A 94 17.30 -17.80 61.38
CA GLU A 94 16.71 -18.94 60.66
C GLU A 94 15.19 -18.90 60.80
N TYR A 95 14.67 -18.86 62.02
CA TYR A 95 13.24 -18.88 62.30
C TYR A 95 12.80 -17.66 63.12
N ILE A 96 12.00 -16.80 62.52
CA ILE A 96 11.44 -15.60 63.17
C ILE A 96 9.93 -15.70 63.19
N VAL A 97 9.35 -15.81 64.38
CA VAL A 97 7.91 -15.81 64.62
C VAL A 97 7.54 -14.58 65.45
N SER A 98 6.67 -13.74 64.92
CA SER A 98 6.27 -12.49 65.59
C SER A 98 4.77 -12.24 65.50
N ALA A 99 4.17 -11.80 66.60
CA ALA A 99 2.73 -11.52 66.64
C ALA A 99 2.43 -10.22 67.42
N GLY A 100 1.57 -9.36 66.88
CA GLY A 100 1.15 -8.18 67.62
C GLY A 100 0.19 -7.23 66.93
N SER A 101 -0.18 -6.13 67.58
CA SER A 101 -0.97 -5.10 66.88
C SER A 101 -0.14 -4.39 65.82
N SER A 102 1.14 -4.14 66.08
CA SER A 102 2.13 -3.60 65.15
C SER A 102 3.40 -4.46 65.20
N VAL A 103 3.81 -4.98 64.06
CA VAL A 103 5.02 -5.81 63.89
C VAL A 103 5.90 -5.18 62.81
N SER A 104 7.16 -4.94 63.15
CA SER A 104 8.17 -4.38 62.21
C SER A 104 9.42 -5.24 62.25
N ILE A 105 9.84 -5.78 61.11
CA ILE A 105 11.01 -6.64 60.96
C ILE A 105 11.93 -6.04 59.91
N LEU A 106 13.19 -5.80 60.28
CA LEU A 106 14.22 -5.29 59.38
C LEU A 106 15.43 -6.23 59.41
N MET A 107 15.75 -6.83 58.26
CA MET A 107 16.86 -7.78 58.10
C MET A 107 17.85 -7.35 57.01
N TYR A 108 19.14 -7.36 57.32
CA TYR A 108 20.18 -6.99 56.36
C TYR A 108 20.80 -8.14 55.55
N LYS A 109 20.80 -9.38 56.08
CA LYS A 109 21.47 -10.52 55.43
C LYS A 109 20.50 -11.65 55.11
N LEU A 110 20.19 -12.54 56.07
CA LEU A 110 19.46 -13.77 55.80
C LEU A 110 18.33 -13.96 56.80
N GLY A 111 17.13 -14.20 56.27
CA GLY A 111 15.98 -14.70 57.02
C GLY A 111 15.43 -15.93 56.29
N GLU A 112 15.54 -17.11 56.87
CA GLU A 112 15.12 -18.34 56.20
C GLU A 112 13.59 -18.48 56.26
N TYR A 113 13.04 -18.43 57.47
CA TYR A 113 11.61 -18.55 57.74
C TYR A 113 11.12 -17.39 58.60
N ILE A 114 10.31 -16.50 58.00
CA ILE A 114 9.71 -15.35 58.68
C ILE A 114 8.20 -15.52 58.70
N VAL A 115 7.62 -15.68 59.90
CA VAL A 115 6.17 -15.73 60.13
C VAL A 115 5.76 -14.56 61.00
N SER A 116 4.87 -13.72 60.48
CA SER A 116 4.43 -12.52 61.19
C SER A 116 2.92 -12.30 61.09
N ALA A 117 2.29 -11.94 62.20
CA ALA A 117 0.85 -11.70 62.25
C ALA A 117 0.50 -10.44 63.04
N GLY A 118 -0.39 -9.60 62.52
CA GLY A 118 -0.82 -8.44 63.26
C GLY A 118 -1.86 -7.53 62.62
N SER A 119 -2.20 -6.41 63.27
CA SER A 119 -3.04 -5.40 62.61
C SER A 119 -2.23 -4.65 61.54
N SER A 120 -0.97 -4.33 61.82
CA SER A 120 0.00 -3.77 60.89
C SER A 120 1.28 -4.58 60.93
N VAL A 121 1.73 -5.07 59.77
CA VAL A 121 2.95 -5.87 59.60
C VAL A 121 3.81 -5.21 58.53
N SER A 122 5.08 -4.94 58.86
CA SER A 122 6.09 -4.42 57.93
C SER A 122 7.35 -5.30 57.97
N ILE A 123 7.82 -5.72 56.80
CA ILE A 123 8.99 -6.59 56.66
C ILE A 123 9.90 -6.01 55.57
N ASP A 124 11.10 -5.61 55.96
CA ASP A 124 12.12 -5.07 55.04
C ASP A 124 13.35 -5.98 55.03
N MET A 125 13.70 -6.50 53.84
CA MET A 125 14.80 -7.45 53.66
C MET A 125 15.78 -7.00 52.57
N TYR A 126 17.07 -6.90 52.91
CA TYR A 126 18.09 -6.41 51.96
C TYR A 126 18.78 -7.48 51.10
N LYS A 127 18.83 -8.75 51.54
CA LYS A 127 19.58 -9.81 50.84
C LYS A 127 18.73 -11.03 50.48
N LEU A 128 18.48 -11.93 51.43
CA LEU A 128 17.83 -13.21 51.17
C LEU A 128 16.66 -13.39 52.16
N GLY A 129 15.48 -13.69 51.62
CA GLY A 129 14.35 -14.23 52.38
C GLY A 129 13.85 -15.49 51.70
N GLU A 130 13.98 -16.68 52.28
CA GLU A 130 13.52 -17.89 51.59
C GLU A 130 12.00 -18.02 51.69
N TYR A 131 11.45 -18.00 52.90
CA TYR A 131 10.02 -18.18 53.17
C TYR A 131 9.47 -17.05 54.04
N ILE A 132 8.62 -16.20 53.48
CA ILE A 132 7.95 -15.12 54.20
C ILE A 132 6.45 -15.35 54.22
N VAL A 133 5.89 -15.55 55.41
CA VAL A 133 4.45 -15.66 55.65
C VAL A 133 3.99 -14.51 56.52
N SER A 134 3.05 -13.72 56.04
CA SER A 134 2.55 -12.54 56.76
C SER A 134 1.04 -12.40 56.68
N ALA A 135 0.40 -12.06 57.80
CA ALA A 135 -1.04 -11.86 57.85
C ALA A 135 -1.41 -10.62 58.66
N GLY A 136 -2.33 -9.81 58.14
CA GLY A 136 -2.82 -8.67 58.92
C GLY A 136 -3.85 -7.77 58.28
N SER A 137 -4.24 -6.69 58.95
CA SER A 137 -5.11 -5.68 58.31
C SER A 137 -4.33 -4.87 57.27
N SER A 138 -3.07 -4.54 57.55
CA SER A 138 -2.13 -3.90 56.63
C SER A 138 -0.81 -4.67 56.64
N VAL A 139 -0.38 -5.14 55.48
CA VAL A 139 0.86 -5.89 55.28
C VAL A 139 1.71 -5.17 54.24
N SER A 140 2.97 -4.89 54.57
CA SER A 140 3.97 -4.31 53.66
C SER A 140 5.24 -5.12 53.68
N ILE A 141 5.70 -5.55 52.51
CA ILE A 141 6.92 -6.35 52.34
C ILE A 141 7.79 -5.66 51.29
N VAL A 142 9.05 -5.39 51.63
CA VAL A 142 10.04 -4.84 50.71
C VAL A 142 11.25 -5.77 50.65
N MET A 143 11.55 -6.30 49.46
CA MET A 143 12.72 -7.13 49.21
C MET A 143 13.64 -6.47 48.18
N TYR A 144 14.91 -6.29 48.53
CA TYR A 144 15.89 -5.68 47.62
C TYR A 144 16.63 -6.67 46.71
N LYS A 145 16.67 -7.95 47.07
CA LYS A 145 17.44 -8.97 46.33
C LYS A 145 16.61 -10.20 45.98
N LEU A 146 16.67 -11.28 46.75
CA LEU A 146 16.11 -12.56 46.36
C LEU A 146 15.09 -13.02 47.40
N CYS A 147 13.95 -13.49 46.89
CA CYS A 147 12.98 -14.23 47.67
C CYS A 147 12.43 -15.41 46.88
N GLU A 148 12.39 -16.57 47.51
CA GLU A 148 11.81 -17.78 46.91
C GLU A 148 10.29 -17.77 47.09
N TYR A 149 9.80 -17.60 48.32
CA TYR A 149 8.37 -17.68 48.65
C TYR A 149 7.87 -16.51 49.50
N ILE A 150 6.86 -15.80 49.00
CA ILE A 150 6.08 -14.82 49.75
C ILE A 150 4.61 -15.25 49.77
N VAL A 151 4.06 -15.45 50.97
CA VAL A 151 2.62 -15.65 51.18
C VAL A 151 2.12 -14.54 52.10
N SER A 152 1.21 -13.72 51.59
CA SER A 152 0.68 -12.58 52.34
C SER A 152 -0.83 -12.47 52.25
N ALA A 153 -1.48 -12.20 53.39
CA ALA A 153 -2.92 -12.06 53.45
C ALA A 153 -3.35 -10.84 54.28
N GLY A 154 -4.30 -10.06 53.77
CA GLY A 154 -4.81 -8.96 54.57
C GLY A 154 -5.89 -8.08 53.96
N ARG A 155 -6.31 -7.03 54.67
CA ARG A 155 -7.21 -6.03 54.07
C ARG A 155 -6.45 -5.18 53.04
N SER A 156 -5.21 -4.80 53.33
CA SER A 156 -4.30 -4.11 52.41
C SER A 156 -2.96 -4.82 52.38
N VAL A 157 -2.52 -5.28 51.21
CA VAL A 157 -1.25 -5.97 51.00
C VAL A 157 -0.44 -5.21 49.97
N SER A 158 0.81 -4.88 50.31
CA SER A 158 1.77 -4.22 49.43
C SER A 158 3.09 -4.98 49.40
N ILE A 159 3.56 -5.35 48.21
CA ILE A 159 4.80 -6.07 48.01
C ILE A 159 5.66 -5.31 47.00
N HIS A 160 6.89 -4.98 47.37
CA HIS A 160 7.86 -4.31 46.52
C HIS A 160 9.11 -5.17 46.38
N MET A 161 9.44 -5.60 45.16
CA MET A 161 10.59 -6.45 44.85
C MET A 161 11.51 -5.76 43.84
N TYR A 162 12.78 -5.60 44.18
CA TYR A 162 13.75 -4.93 43.30
C TYR A 162 14.49 -5.86 42.34
N LYS A 163 14.66 -7.14 42.70
CA LYS A 163 15.38 -8.11 41.87
C LYS A 163 14.53 -9.34 41.56
N LEU A 164 14.57 -10.39 42.38
CA LEU A 164 13.98 -11.68 42.07
C LEU A 164 12.93 -12.06 43.11
N GLY A 165 11.74 -12.43 42.64
CA GLY A 165 10.72 -13.13 43.42
C GLY A 165 10.19 -14.32 42.63
N GLU A 166 10.47 -15.53 43.10
CA GLU A 166 10.06 -16.76 42.39
C GLU A 166 8.56 -17.00 42.57
N TYR A 167 8.09 -17.16 43.81
CA TYR A 167 6.69 -17.46 44.13
C TYR A 167 6.08 -16.39 45.03
N ILE A 168 5.18 -15.58 44.49
CA ILE A 168 4.47 -14.54 45.22
C ILE A 168 2.98 -14.83 45.23
N VAL A 169 2.44 -15.16 46.40
CA VAL A 169 1.02 -15.38 46.64
C VAL A 169 0.48 -14.31 47.58
N SER A 170 -0.52 -13.57 47.12
CA SER A 170 -1.11 -12.47 47.90
C SER A 170 -2.62 -12.44 47.81
N ALA A 171 -3.28 -12.24 48.94
CA ALA A 171 -4.73 -12.17 49.02
C ALA A 171 -5.22 -11.01 49.87
N GLY A 172 -6.21 -10.25 49.39
CA GLY A 172 -6.78 -9.20 50.22
C GLY A 172 -7.89 -8.36 49.63
N ARG A 173 -8.34 -7.33 50.38
CA ARG A 173 -9.29 -6.37 49.80
C ARG A 173 -8.59 -5.45 48.79
N SER A 174 -7.36 -5.03 49.07
CA SER A 174 -6.48 -4.28 48.18
C SER A 174 -5.11 -4.95 48.13
N VAL A 175 -4.65 -5.30 46.93
CA VAL A 175 -3.35 -5.94 46.70
C VAL A 175 -2.58 -5.12 45.67
N SER A 176 -1.36 -4.70 46.01
CA SER A 176 -0.46 -3.97 45.12
C SER A 176 0.91 -4.66 45.07
N ILE A 177 1.36 -5.06 43.89
CA ILE A 177 2.66 -5.72 43.68
C ILE A 177 3.48 -4.87 42.71
N LEU A 178 4.70 -4.52 43.10
CA LEU A 178 5.68 -3.83 42.28
C LEU A 178 6.92 -4.71 42.10
N MET A 179 7.26 -5.05 40.86
CA MET A 179 8.46 -5.81 40.52
C MET A 179 9.33 -5.04 39.52
N TYR A 180 10.63 -4.93 39.82
CA TYR A 180 11.58 -4.23 38.95
C TYR A 180 12.33 -5.13 37.96
N GLN A 181 12.73 -6.34 38.35
CA GLN A 181 13.43 -7.27 37.44
C GLN A 181 12.60 -8.52 37.13
N LEU A 182 12.65 -9.57 37.94
CA LEU A 182 12.01 -10.85 37.65
C LEU A 182 10.90 -11.18 38.65
N GLY A 183 9.74 -11.57 38.14
CA GLY A 183 8.74 -12.34 38.88
C GLY A 183 8.33 -13.57 38.08
N GLU A 184 8.63 -14.76 38.57
CA GLU A 184 8.33 -16.00 37.86
C GLU A 184 6.84 -16.37 38.03
N TYR A 185 6.39 -16.58 39.26
CA TYR A 185 5.02 -17.00 39.58
C TYR A 185 4.34 -16.02 40.53
N ILE A 186 3.44 -15.20 39.99
CA ILE A 186 2.68 -14.21 40.76
C ILE A 186 1.21 -14.59 40.76
N VAL A 187 0.67 -14.94 41.93
CA VAL A 187 -0.75 -15.22 42.15
C VAL A 187 -1.34 -14.19 43.11
N SER A 188 -2.35 -13.47 42.66
CA SER A 188 -2.97 -12.41 43.46
C SER A 188 -4.49 -12.42 43.39
N ALA A 189 -5.15 -12.28 44.53
CA ALA A 189 -6.60 -12.29 44.60
C ALA A 189 -7.13 -11.16 45.49
N GLY A 190 -8.17 -10.45 45.03
CA GLY A 190 -8.78 -9.44 45.88
C GLY A 190 -9.93 -8.64 45.32
N ARG A 191 -10.40 -7.64 46.08
CA ARG A 191 -11.39 -6.69 45.52
C ARG A 191 -10.73 -5.73 44.54
N SER A 192 -9.52 -5.27 44.83
CA SER A 192 -8.67 -4.45 43.95
C SER A 192 -7.29 -5.07 43.89
N VAL A 193 -6.82 -5.39 42.68
CA VAL A 193 -5.50 -5.97 42.43
C VAL A 193 -4.78 -5.08 41.42
N SER A 194 -3.55 -4.69 41.74
CA SER A 194 -2.70 -3.85 40.88
C SER A 194 -1.29 -4.43 40.82
N ILE A 195 -0.82 -4.78 39.63
CA ILE A 195 0.49 -5.37 39.40
C ILE A 195 1.25 -4.50 38.41
N LEU A 196 2.46 -4.07 38.77
CA LEU A 196 3.38 -3.33 37.92
C LEU A 196 4.69 -4.09 37.78
N MET A 197 5.04 -4.45 36.54
CA MET A 197 6.30 -5.14 36.21
C MET A 197 7.11 -4.34 35.20
N TYR A 198 8.41 -4.15 35.48
CA TYR A 198 9.31 -3.41 34.59
C TYR A 198 10.06 -4.28 33.58
N GLN A 199 10.59 -5.45 33.96
CA GLN A 199 11.35 -6.32 33.05
C GLN A 199 10.56 -7.58 32.68
N LEU A 200 10.62 -8.64 33.49
CA LEU A 200 10.05 -9.94 33.12
C LEU A 200 8.99 -10.40 34.14
N GLY A 201 7.83 -10.82 33.63
CA GLY A 201 6.85 -11.61 34.36
C GLY A 201 6.45 -12.86 33.57
N GLU A 202 6.81 -14.04 34.03
CA GLU A 202 6.55 -15.28 33.30
C GLU A 202 5.10 -15.74 33.48
N TYR A 203 4.68 -16.03 34.71
CA TYR A 203 3.35 -16.53 35.04
C TYR A 203 2.62 -15.60 36.02
N ILE A 204 1.67 -14.82 35.51
CA ILE A 204 0.88 -13.88 36.32
C ILE A 204 -0.59 -14.30 36.31
N VAL A 205 -1.11 -14.70 37.46
CA VAL A 205 -2.52 -15.02 37.66
C VAL A 205 -3.14 -14.04 38.65
N SER A 206 -4.19 -13.35 38.21
CA SER A 206 -4.85 -12.35 39.05
C SER A 206 -6.37 -12.44 38.97
N ALA A 207 -7.03 -12.32 40.13
CA ALA A 207 -8.48 -12.39 40.21
C ALA A 207 -9.05 -11.30 41.12
N GLY A 208 -10.13 -10.63 40.68
CA GLY A 208 -10.77 -9.67 41.55
C GLY A 208 -11.96 -8.89 41.01
N ARG A 209 -12.48 -7.95 41.79
CA ARG A 209 -13.51 -7.04 41.26
C ARG A 209 -12.90 -6.02 40.29
N SER A 210 -11.72 -5.51 40.60
CA SER A 210 -10.93 -4.63 39.72
C SER A 210 -9.51 -5.17 39.65
N VAL A 211 -9.03 -5.45 38.44
CA VAL A 211 -7.68 -5.97 38.19
C VAL A 211 -6.99 -5.06 37.17
N SER A 212 -5.80 -4.59 37.52
CA SER A 212 -4.99 -3.73 36.66
C SER A 212 -3.56 -4.26 36.58
N ILE A 213 -3.09 -4.60 35.38
CA ILE A 213 -1.74 -5.11 35.13
C ILE A 213 -1.05 -4.19 34.14
N LEU A 214 0.16 -3.75 34.48
CA LEU A 214 1.02 -2.93 33.63
C LEU A 214 2.38 -3.62 33.47
N MET A 215 2.73 -3.95 32.22
CA MET A 215 4.00 -4.61 31.86
C MET A 215 4.78 -3.75 30.87
N TYR A 216 6.07 -3.53 31.12
CA TYR A 216 6.90 -2.69 30.26
C TYR A 216 7.73 -3.48 29.22
N GLN A 217 8.42 -4.57 29.59
CA GLN A 217 9.25 -5.34 28.64
C GLN A 217 8.59 -6.66 28.19
N LEU A 218 8.51 -7.66 29.06
CA LEU A 218 8.02 -8.99 28.67
C LEU A 218 7.00 -9.52 29.68
N GLY A 219 5.88 -10.01 29.17
CA GLY A 219 4.99 -10.90 29.89
C GLY A 219 4.62 -12.11 29.04
N GLU A 220 4.89 -13.32 29.53
CA GLU A 220 4.66 -14.55 28.76
C GLU A 220 3.23 -15.04 28.98
N TYR A 221 2.89 -15.53 30.18
CA TYR A 221 1.59 -16.11 30.52
C TYR A 221 0.84 -15.25 31.53
N ILE A 222 -0.09 -14.43 31.04
CA ILE A 222 -0.89 -13.53 31.89
C ILE A 222 -2.35 -13.94 31.84
N VAL A 223 -2.89 -14.34 32.99
CA VAL A 223 -4.31 -14.69 33.17
C VAL A 223 -4.94 -13.74 34.19
N SER A 224 -5.97 -13.02 33.76
CA SER A 224 -6.67 -12.07 34.63
C SER A 224 -8.19 -12.23 34.54
N ALA A 225 -8.85 -12.26 35.70
CA ALA A 225 -10.30 -12.42 35.78
C ALA A 225 -10.93 -11.40 36.73
N GLY A 226 -12.03 -10.76 36.32
CA GLY A 226 -12.72 -9.85 37.21
C GLY A 226 -13.95 -9.14 36.70
N ARG A 227 -14.50 -8.21 37.49
CA ARG A 227 -15.59 -7.36 36.98
C ARG A 227 -15.05 -6.32 36.01
N ASN A 228 -13.95 -5.66 36.37
CA ASN A 228 -13.20 -4.74 35.52
C ASN A 228 -11.76 -5.23 35.41
N VAL A 229 -11.28 -5.46 34.20
CA VAL A 229 -9.91 -5.92 33.92
C VAL A 229 -9.28 -4.94 32.94
N SER A 230 -8.12 -4.39 33.30
CA SER A 230 -7.36 -3.46 32.48
C SER A 230 -5.91 -3.92 32.36
N MET A 231 -5.44 -4.18 31.14
CA MET A 231 -4.07 -4.63 30.89
C MET A 231 -3.38 -3.69 29.91
N LEU A 232 -2.14 -3.33 30.22
CA LEU A 232 -1.29 -2.55 29.33
C LEU A 232 0.07 -3.24 29.18
N MET A 233 0.44 -3.54 27.94
CA MET A 233 1.72 -4.14 27.59
C MET A 233 2.45 -3.24 26.59
N TYR A 234 3.67 -2.83 26.92
CA TYR A 234 4.41 -1.89 26.08
C TYR A 234 5.29 -2.55 25.00
N LYS A 235 6.05 -3.61 25.33
CA LYS A 235 6.91 -4.30 24.37
C LYS A 235 6.36 -5.63 23.87
N LEU A 236 6.39 -6.69 24.69
CA LEU A 236 6.05 -8.05 24.27
C LEU A 236 5.04 -8.69 25.24
N GLY A 237 4.00 -9.31 24.68
CA GLY A 237 3.04 -10.14 25.40
C GLY A 237 2.69 -11.40 24.61
N GLU A 238 3.05 -12.58 25.12
CA GLU A 238 2.93 -13.83 24.35
C GLU A 238 1.52 -14.43 24.48
N TYR A 239 1.10 -14.82 25.70
CA TYR A 239 -0.19 -15.44 25.99
C TYR A 239 -0.97 -14.63 27.02
N ILE A 240 -1.89 -13.79 26.54
CA ILE A 240 -2.70 -12.92 27.37
C ILE A 240 -4.16 -13.40 27.37
N VAL A 241 -4.65 -13.82 28.53
CA VAL A 241 -6.05 -14.21 28.73
C VAL A 241 -6.69 -13.28 29.74
N SER A 242 -7.82 -12.68 29.34
CA SER A 242 -8.61 -11.83 30.22
C SER A 242 -10.10 -12.10 30.13
N ALA A 243 -10.74 -12.15 31.29
CA ALA A 243 -12.17 -12.41 31.40
C ALA A 243 -12.85 -11.44 32.37
N GLY A 244 -13.98 -10.87 31.97
CA GLY A 244 -14.73 -10.04 32.90
C GLY A 244 -16.01 -9.40 32.41
N ARG A 245 -16.59 -8.49 33.21
CA ARG A 245 -17.74 -7.69 32.72
C ARG A 245 -17.26 -6.58 31.79
N SER A 246 -16.17 -5.91 32.14
CA SER A 246 -15.49 -4.90 31.32
C SER A 246 -14.03 -5.28 31.21
N VAL A 247 -13.54 -5.49 29.99
CA VAL A 247 -12.16 -5.87 29.70
C VAL A 247 -11.56 -4.83 28.74
N SER A 248 -10.39 -4.31 29.08
CA SER A 248 -9.66 -3.35 28.26
C SER A 248 -8.20 -3.75 28.16
N THR A 249 -7.73 -4.05 26.95
CA THR A 249 -6.37 -4.51 26.70
C THR A 249 -5.69 -3.60 25.69
N LEU A 250 -4.53 -3.06 26.05
CA LEU A 250 -3.72 -2.19 25.21
C LEU A 250 -2.34 -2.83 24.97
N MET A 251 -2.01 -3.06 23.70
CA MET A 251 -0.72 -3.57 23.26
C MET A 251 -0.05 -2.56 22.34
N TYR A 252 1.18 -2.16 22.67
CA TYR A 252 1.89 -1.17 21.88
C TYR A 252 2.80 -1.77 20.79
N LYS A 253 3.59 -2.82 21.09
CA LYS A 253 4.52 -3.43 20.13
C LYS A 253 4.07 -4.80 19.62
N LEU A 254 4.39 -5.89 20.29
CA LEU A 254 4.17 -7.24 19.77
C LEU A 254 3.27 -8.04 20.71
N CYS A 255 2.33 -8.77 20.12
CA CYS A 255 1.53 -9.76 20.80
C CYS A 255 1.39 -11.02 19.95
N GLU A 256 1.55 -12.19 20.54
CA GLU A 256 1.36 -13.46 19.84
C GLU A 256 -0.11 -13.90 19.95
N TYR A 257 -0.60 -14.09 21.18
CA TYR A 257 -1.96 -14.54 21.47
C TYR A 257 -2.66 -13.64 22.49
N ILE A 258 -3.79 -13.05 22.10
CA ILE A 258 -4.70 -12.37 23.00
C ILE A 258 -6.09 -13.01 22.97
N VAL A 259 -6.60 -13.39 24.15
CA VAL A 259 -7.95 -13.90 24.35
C VAL A 259 -8.67 -13.02 25.37
N SER A 260 -9.73 -12.33 24.94
CA SER A 260 -10.49 -11.42 25.79
C SER A 260 -11.99 -11.72 25.76
N ALA A 261 -12.59 -12.03 26.91
CA ALA A 261 -14.01 -12.37 27.00
C ALA A 261 -14.74 -11.48 28.01
N GLY A 262 -15.92 -10.96 27.64
CA GLY A 262 -16.73 -10.21 28.59
C GLY A 262 -18.03 -9.62 28.11
N ARG A 263 -18.68 -8.76 28.91
CA ARG A 263 -19.86 -8.02 28.44
C ARG A 263 -19.43 -6.86 27.53
N SER A 264 -18.38 -6.14 27.91
CA SER A 264 -17.74 -5.07 27.15
C SER A 264 -16.27 -5.42 27.01
N VAL A 265 -15.78 -5.55 25.77
CA VAL A 265 -14.38 -5.87 25.47
C VAL A 265 -13.82 -4.78 24.55
N SER A 266 -12.68 -4.22 24.91
CA SER A 266 -11.98 -3.22 24.10
C SER A 266 -10.52 -3.60 23.94
N ILE A 267 -10.07 -3.77 22.70
CA ILE A 267 -8.70 -4.14 22.36
C ILE A 267 -8.10 -3.04 21.49
N LEU A 268 -6.92 -2.54 21.87
CA LEU A 268 -6.13 -1.59 21.10
C LEU A 268 -4.76 -2.19 20.79
N MET A 269 -4.46 -2.39 19.51
CA MET A 269 -3.16 -2.85 19.03
C MET A 269 -2.49 -1.80 18.15
N TYR A 270 -1.24 -1.42 18.46
CA TYR A 270 -0.55 -0.39 17.70
C TYR A 270 0.45 -0.92 16.64
N GLN A 271 1.17 -2.03 16.87
CA GLN A 271 2.18 -2.54 15.92
C GLN A 271 1.93 -3.93 15.33
N LEU A 272 2.15 -5.01 16.07
CA LEU A 272 2.12 -6.38 15.55
C LEU A 272 1.28 -7.26 16.48
N GLY A 273 0.35 -8.00 15.88
CA GLY A 273 -0.40 -9.08 16.53
C GLY A 273 -0.39 -10.31 15.62
N GLU A 274 -0.30 -11.50 16.18
CA GLU A 274 -0.46 -12.73 15.39
C GLU A 274 -1.92 -13.21 15.49
N TYR A 275 -2.39 -13.51 16.69
CA TYR A 275 -3.72 -14.02 16.97
C TYR A 275 -4.48 -13.16 18.00
N SER A 276 -5.67 -12.69 17.61
CA SER A 276 -6.58 -11.97 18.51
C SER A 276 -7.97 -12.58 18.51
N VAL A 277 -8.38 -13.11 19.67
CA VAL A 277 -9.72 -13.67 19.89
C VAL A 277 -10.47 -12.83 20.92
N SER A 278 -11.66 -12.37 20.55
CA SER A 278 -12.49 -11.58 21.45
C SER A 278 -13.97 -11.96 21.42
N ALA A 279 -14.60 -12.06 22.58
CA ALA A 279 -16.01 -12.41 22.68
C ALA A 279 -16.76 -11.53 23.67
N GLY A 280 -17.93 -11.01 23.29
CA GLY A 280 -18.75 -10.28 24.24
C GLY A 280 -20.09 -9.75 23.78
N SER A 281 -20.79 -9.00 24.64
CA SER A 281 -22.02 -8.31 24.20
C SER A 281 -21.67 -7.09 23.33
N SER A 282 -20.64 -6.34 23.70
CA SER A 282 -20.08 -5.24 22.91
C SER A 282 -18.57 -5.46 22.80
N VAL A 283 -18.06 -5.51 21.58
CA VAL A 283 -16.63 -5.67 21.28
C VAL A 283 -16.18 -4.51 20.41
N SER A 284 -15.13 -3.82 20.83
CA SER A 284 -14.47 -2.76 20.06
C SER A 284 -12.99 -3.07 19.86
N MET A 285 -12.55 -3.04 18.61
CA MET A 285 -11.15 -3.28 18.24
C MET A 285 -10.61 -2.12 17.41
N LEU A 286 -9.45 -1.62 17.80
CA LEU A 286 -8.70 -0.62 17.04
C LEU A 286 -7.30 -1.17 16.76
N MET A 287 -6.99 -1.38 15.49
CA MET A 287 -5.70 -1.90 15.04
C MET A 287 -5.03 -0.89 14.10
N TYR A 288 -3.81 -0.46 14.45
CA TYR A 288 -3.09 0.54 13.67
C TYR A 288 -2.14 -0.05 12.61
N LYS A 289 -1.55 -1.20 12.92
CA LYS A 289 -0.64 -1.97 12.04
C LYS A 289 -1.12 -3.43 11.92
N LEU A 290 -0.21 -4.37 11.68
CA LEU A 290 -0.50 -5.72 11.20
C LEU A 290 -1.09 -6.59 12.32
N CYS A 291 -2.17 -7.32 12.01
CA CYS A 291 -2.63 -8.44 12.80
C CYS A 291 -3.05 -9.59 11.87
N GLU A 292 -2.40 -10.76 11.97
CA GLU A 292 -2.59 -11.85 11.00
C GLU A 292 -3.99 -12.47 11.11
N TYR A 293 -4.38 -12.89 12.32
CA TYR A 293 -5.65 -13.58 12.57
C TYR A 293 -6.48 -12.83 13.62
N ILE A 294 -7.69 -12.41 13.23
CA ILE A 294 -8.66 -11.81 14.17
C ILE A 294 -9.97 -12.57 14.15
N VAL A 295 -10.39 -13.07 15.31
CA VAL A 295 -11.71 -13.70 15.51
C VAL A 295 -12.48 -12.93 16.56
N SER A 296 -13.62 -12.38 16.19
CA SER A 296 -14.47 -11.65 17.14
C SER A 296 -15.94 -11.99 17.06
N ALA A 297 -16.55 -12.25 18.20
CA ALA A 297 -17.96 -12.59 18.29
C ALA A 297 -18.71 -11.71 19.31
N GLY A 298 -19.90 -11.22 18.95
CA GLY A 298 -20.73 -10.52 19.93
C GLY A 298 -22.11 -10.06 19.50
N ARG A 299 -22.83 -9.33 20.36
CA ARG A 299 -24.09 -8.68 19.93
C ARG A 299 -23.80 -7.46 19.06
N SER A 300 -22.83 -6.65 19.46
CA SER A 300 -22.32 -5.51 18.70
C SER A 300 -20.81 -5.64 18.59
N VAL A 301 -20.29 -5.67 17.36
CA VAL A 301 -18.85 -5.70 17.08
C VAL A 301 -18.50 -4.50 16.21
N SER A 302 -17.49 -3.75 16.64
CA SER A 302 -16.94 -2.60 15.93
C SER A 302 -15.44 -2.77 15.75
N MET A 303 -14.96 -2.59 14.53
CA MET A 303 -13.54 -2.70 14.21
C MET A 303 -13.09 -1.55 13.32
N LEU A 304 -11.97 -0.93 13.70
CA LEU A 304 -11.25 0.05 12.91
C LEU A 304 -9.83 -0.47 12.65
N MET A 305 -9.46 -0.67 11.37
CA MET A 305 -8.14 -1.13 10.95
C MET A 305 -7.49 -0.14 9.99
N TYR A 306 -6.24 0.26 10.27
CA TYR A 306 -5.48 1.18 9.40
C TYR A 306 -4.56 0.48 8.39
N LYS A 307 -4.03 -0.70 8.72
CA LYS A 307 -3.07 -1.48 7.91
C LYS A 307 -3.41 -2.98 7.94
N LEU A 308 -2.66 -3.78 7.15
CA LEU A 308 -2.95 -5.16 6.76
C LEU A 308 -3.49 -6.06 7.88
N GLY A 309 -4.51 -6.87 7.56
CA GLY A 309 -4.82 -8.11 8.27
C GLY A 309 -4.97 -9.24 7.26
N GLU A 310 -4.54 -10.45 7.61
CA GLU A 310 -4.55 -11.57 6.65
C GLU A 310 -5.91 -12.26 6.68
N TYR A 311 -6.38 -12.65 7.87
CA TYR A 311 -7.63 -13.35 8.10
C TYR A 311 -8.47 -12.69 9.20
N ILE A 312 -9.68 -12.22 8.84
CA ILE A 312 -10.62 -11.60 9.78
C ILE A 312 -11.95 -12.35 9.76
N ALA A 313 -12.36 -12.89 10.90
CA ALA A 313 -13.65 -13.54 11.09
C ALA A 313 -14.45 -12.84 12.19
N ILE A 314 -15.54 -12.16 11.82
CA ILE A 314 -16.37 -11.38 12.74
C ILE A 314 -17.83 -11.82 12.67
N ALA A 315 -18.42 -12.14 13.82
CA ALA A 315 -19.82 -12.52 13.92
C ALA A 315 -20.56 -11.67 14.96
N GLY A 316 -21.75 -11.19 14.62
CA GLY A 316 -22.61 -10.57 15.61
C GLY A 316 -23.94 -10.04 15.13
N ARG A 317 -24.82 -9.62 16.04
CA ARG A 317 -26.13 -9.06 15.61
C ARG A 317 -25.94 -7.76 14.81
N SER A 318 -25.03 -6.89 15.25
CA SER A 318 -24.62 -5.67 14.55
C SER A 318 -23.09 -5.68 14.40
N VAL A 319 -22.61 -5.63 13.16
CA VAL A 319 -21.19 -5.60 12.83
C VAL A 319 -20.90 -4.31 12.06
N SER A 320 -19.88 -3.57 12.48
CA SER A 320 -19.43 -2.33 11.84
C SER A 320 -17.92 -2.37 11.64
N MET A 321 -17.45 -2.12 10.43
CA MET A 321 -16.05 -2.26 10.07
C MET A 321 -15.58 -1.10 9.20
N LEU A 322 -14.46 -0.48 9.58
CA LEU A 322 -13.81 0.57 8.81
C LEU A 322 -12.35 0.17 8.56
N MET A 323 -11.95 0.05 7.29
CA MET A 323 -10.62 -0.44 6.90
C MET A 323 -9.96 0.45 5.87
N TYR A 324 -8.70 0.85 6.12
CA TYR A 324 -7.98 1.77 5.24
C TYR A 324 -7.06 1.10 4.20
N LYS A 325 -6.58 -0.14 4.43
CA LYS A 325 -5.62 -0.82 3.55
C LYS A 325 -5.91 -2.34 3.44
N LEU A 326 -5.42 -2.98 2.37
CA LEU A 326 -5.63 -4.39 1.96
C LEU A 326 -5.72 -5.38 3.13
N CYS A 327 -6.70 -6.27 3.07
CA CYS A 327 -6.74 -7.53 3.82
C CYS A 327 -7.02 -8.68 2.82
N GLU A 328 -6.53 -9.89 3.06
CA GLU A 328 -6.71 -10.99 2.09
C GLU A 328 -8.08 -11.66 2.22
N TYR A 329 -8.46 -12.03 3.46
CA TYR A 329 -9.70 -12.76 3.74
C TYR A 329 -10.52 -12.11 4.85
N ILE A 330 -11.76 -11.75 4.53
CA ILE A 330 -12.72 -11.19 5.50
C ILE A 330 -14.03 -11.95 5.47
N VAL A 331 -14.41 -12.52 6.60
CA VAL A 331 -15.72 -13.14 6.82
C VAL A 331 -16.45 -12.34 7.90
N SER A 332 -17.57 -11.74 7.54
CA SER A 332 -18.44 -11.02 8.46
C SER A 332 -19.86 -11.58 8.41
N ALA A 333 -20.46 -11.84 9.57
CA ALA A 333 -21.81 -12.41 9.66
C ALA A 333 -22.65 -11.67 10.70
N GLY A 334 -23.90 -11.33 10.37
CA GLY A 334 -24.78 -10.67 11.32
C GLY A 334 -26.22 -10.40 10.91
N SER A 335 -27.00 -9.73 11.77
CA SER A 335 -28.32 -9.24 11.35
C SER A 335 -28.20 -7.92 10.58
N SER A 336 -27.30 -7.05 11.01
CA SER A 336 -26.92 -5.81 10.33
C SER A 336 -25.40 -5.76 10.20
N VAL A 337 -24.89 -5.68 8.98
CA VAL A 337 -23.45 -5.58 8.68
C VAL A 337 -23.20 -4.30 7.88
N SER A 338 -22.30 -3.46 8.36
CA SER A 338 -21.83 -2.26 7.65
C SER A 338 -20.31 -2.28 7.52
N MET A 339 -19.82 -2.12 6.29
CA MET A 339 -18.39 -2.15 5.99
C MET A 339 -18.01 -0.98 5.09
N LEU A 340 -16.97 -0.25 5.48
CA LEU A 340 -16.34 0.80 4.69
C LEU A 340 -14.87 0.44 4.47
N MET A 341 -14.45 0.31 3.21
CA MET A 341 -13.07 -0.03 2.83
C MET A 341 -12.48 0.99 1.86
N TYR A 342 -11.23 1.40 2.07
CA TYR A 342 -10.52 2.35 1.19
C TYR A 342 -9.55 1.72 0.17
N LYS A 343 -9.25 0.43 0.32
CA LYS A 343 -8.48 -0.36 -0.65
C LYS A 343 -8.95 -1.81 -0.59
N LEU A 344 -9.24 -2.42 -1.75
CA LEU A 344 -9.84 -3.76 -1.81
C LEU A 344 -8.96 -4.85 -1.20
N GLY A 345 -9.63 -5.85 -0.63
CA GLY A 345 -9.08 -7.17 -0.31
C GLY A 345 -9.47 -8.21 -1.37
N GLU A 346 -8.84 -9.37 -1.35
CA GLU A 346 -9.03 -10.40 -2.40
C GLU A 346 -10.33 -11.21 -2.23
N TYR A 347 -10.69 -11.57 -0.98
CA TYR A 347 -11.86 -12.38 -0.66
C TYR A 347 -12.69 -11.81 0.48
N ILE A 348 -13.93 -11.41 0.19
CA ILE A 348 -14.81 -10.76 1.17
C ILE A 348 -16.17 -11.44 1.19
N VAL A 349 -16.50 -12.05 2.32
CA VAL A 349 -17.80 -12.67 2.59
C VAL A 349 -18.53 -11.85 3.64
N SER A 350 -19.67 -11.26 3.28
CA SER A 350 -20.55 -10.58 4.23
C SER A 350 -21.94 -11.18 4.20
N ALA A 351 -22.38 -11.78 5.31
CA ALA A 351 -23.68 -12.42 5.41
C ALA A 351 -24.57 -11.71 6.44
N GLY A 352 -25.79 -11.33 6.06
CA GLY A 352 -26.74 -10.84 7.05
C GLY A 352 -28.11 -10.40 6.57
N ARG A 353 -29.06 -10.14 7.49
CA ARG A 353 -30.41 -9.68 7.08
C ARG A 353 -30.34 -8.36 6.30
N SER A 354 -29.48 -7.45 6.74
CA SER A 354 -29.13 -6.21 6.05
C SER A 354 -27.62 -6.11 5.96
N ALA A 355 -27.06 -6.04 4.75
CA ALA A 355 -25.62 -5.89 4.54
C ALA A 355 -25.37 -4.65 3.65
N SER A 356 -24.52 -3.75 4.13
CA SER A 356 -24.13 -2.51 3.43
C SER A 356 -22.61 -2.44 3.30
N MET A 357 -22.12 -2.21 2.09
CA MET A 357 -20.68 -2.16 1.82
C MET A 357 -20.34 -0.97 0.92
N LEU A 358 -19.36 -0.17 1.33
CA LEU A 358 -18.82 0.95 0.56
C LEU A 358 -17.32 0.72 0.34
N MET A 359 -16.88 0.68 -0.91
CA MET A 359 -15.50 0.36 -1.28
C MET A 359 -14.88 1.42 -2.18
N TYR A 360 -13.82 2.07 -1.71
CA TYR A 360 -12.95 2.94 -2.52
C TYR A 360 -11.67 2.20 -2.91
N LYS A 361 -11.06 2.60 -4.04
CA LYS A 361 -9.69 2.22 -4.39
C LYS A 361 -8.90 3.49 -4.71
N LEU A 362 -7.98 3.89 -3.82
CA LEU A 362 -6.99 4.91 -4.15
C LEU A 362 -5.83 4.27 -4.93
N CYS A 363 -5.92 4.31 -6.27
CA CYS A 363 -4.81 3.90 -7.12
C CYS A 363 -3.74 5.01 -7.12
N ARG A 364 -2.68 4.86 -6.31
CA ARG A 364 -1.44 5.65 -6.47
C ARG A 364 -0.39 4.79 -7.17
N GLN A 365 -0.03 5.25 -8.37
CA GLN A 365 1.11 4.89 -9.23
C GLN A 365 1.04 3.60 -10.07
N LYS A 366 1.66 3.73 -11.25
CA LYS A 366 1.69 2.82 -12.41
C LYS A 366 2.02 1.37 -12.03
N CYS A 367 1.13 0.44 -12.37
CA CYS A 367 1.51 -0.94 -12.68
C CYS A 367 1.27 -1.16 -14.18
N GLN A 368 2.27 -0.84 -15.00
CA GLN A 368 2.44 -1.48 -16.31
C GLN A 368 3.37 -2.67 -16.05
N HIS A 369 2.94 -3.87 -16.46
CA HIS A 369 3.51 -5.19 -16.16
C HIS A 369 3.12 -5.82 -14.80
N ALA A 370 1.87 -6.30 -14.73
CA ALA A 370 1.56 -7.60 -14.15
C ALA A 370 0.15 -7.97 -14.59
N HIS A 371 0.05 -8.82 -15.61
CA HIS A 371 -1.19 -9.53 -15.92
C HIS A 371 -1.34 -10.64 -14.86
N VAL A 372 -1.70 -10.26 -13.64
CA VAL A 372 -2.22 -11.22 -12.65
C VAL A 372 -3.72 -11.03 -12.64
N GLN A 373 -4.44 -11.97 -13.23
CA GLN A 373 -5.87 -12.16 -12.97
C GLN A 373 -5.96 -12.74 -11.54
N THR A 374 -5.99 -11.90 -10.52
CA THR A 374 -6.64 -12.29 -9.26
C THR A 374 -8.13 -12.04 -9.45
N SER A 375 -8.92 -13.10 -9.58
CA SER A 375 -10.37 -13.02 -9.51
C SER A 375 -10.75 -12.50 -8.13
N GLU A 376 -11.10 -11.22 -8.03
CA GLU A 376 -11.64 -10.63 -6.81
C GLU A 376 -13.02 -11.25 -6.57
N TYR A 377 -13.28 -11.91 -5.43
CA TYR A 377 -14.57 -12.56 -5.14
C TYR A 377 -15.24 -11.91 -3.93
N ILE A 378 -16.28 -11.11 -4.21
CA ILE A 378 -17.16 -10.55 -3.18
C ILE A 378 -18.43 -11.38 -3.12
N VAL A 379 -18.65 -12.03 -1.97
CA VAL A 379 -19.87 -12.78 -1.67
C VAL A 379 -20.65 -12.03 -0.60
N SER A 380 -21.64 -11.25 -1.02
CA SER A 380 -22.61 -10.68 -0.08
C SER A 380 -23.91 -11.46 -0.14
N ALA A 381 -24.35 -11.97 1.01
CA ALA A 381 -25.53 -12.83 1.15
C ALA A 381 -26.49 -12.25 2.18
N GLY A 382 -27.69 -11.84 1.78
CA GLY A 382 -28.60 -11.24 2.74
C GLY A 382 -30.06 -11.14 2.36
N ARG A 383 -30.88 -10.55 3.23
CA ARG A 383 -32.27 -10.22 2.87
C ARG A 383 -32.28 -8.97 1.97
N SER A 384 -31.55 -7.95 2.39
CA SER A 384 -31.30 -6.74 1.61
C SER A 384 -29.80 -6.44 1.59
N VAL A 385 -29.25 -6.25 0.40
CA VAL A 385 -27.82 -5.97 0.17
C VAL A 385 -27.68 -4.66 -0.60
N SER A 386 -26.90 -3.72 -0.06
CA SER A 386 -26.51 -2.50 -0.76
C SER A 386 -24.99 -2.39 -0.88
N ILE A 387 -24.50 -2.18 -2.10
CA ILE A 387 -23.08 -2.09 -2.39
C ILE A 387 -22.84 -0.87 -3.27
N LEU A 388 -21.92 0.00 -2.86
CA LEU A 388 -21.46 1.15 -3.63
C LEU A 388 -19.97 0.97 -3.93
N MET A 389 -19.64 0.90 -5.23
CA MET A 389 -18.31 0.56 -5.73
C MET A 389 -17.77 1.57 -6.74
N TYR A 390 -16.45 1.68 -6.80
CA TYR A 390 -15.74 2.60 -7.70
C TYR A 390 -14.84 1.91 -8.77
N GLN A 391 -15.00 0.59 -9.02
CA GLN A 391 -14.32 -0.16 -10.11
C GLN A 391 -15.08 -1.46 -10.53
N LEU A 392 -14.80 -1.96 -11.74
CA LEU A 392 -15.24 -3.25 -12.29
C LEU A 392 -14.41 -4.44 -11.75
N GLY A 393 -15.08 -5.55 -11.46
CA GLY A 393 -14.54 -6.83 -11.00
C GLY A 393 -15.60 -7.94 -11.19
N GLU A 394 -15.26 -9.21 -10.91
CA GLU A 394 -16.25 -10.30 -10.87
C GLU A 394 -16.90 -10.32 -9.49
N TYR A 395 -18.24 -10.28 -9.42
CA TYR A 395 -18.95 -10.19 -8.14
C TYR A 395 -20.09 -11.21 -8.09
N SER A 396 -20.19 -11.96 -7.00
CA SER A 396 -21.30 -12.89 -6.76
C SER A 396 -22.14 -12.39 -5.59
N VAL A 397 -23.20 -11.67 -5.88
CA VAL A 397 -24.12 -11.13 -4.86
C VAL A 397 -25.40 -11.97 -4.84
N SER A 398 -25.82 -12.41 -3.66
CA SER A 398 -27.07 -13.13 -3.47
C SER A 398 -27.93 -12.42 -2.43
N ALA A 399 -29.19 -12.11 -2.76
CA ALA A 399 -30.13 -11.62 -1.74
C ALA A 399 -31.52 -12.19 -1.90
N GLY A 400 -32.18 -12.44 -0.78
CA GLY A 400 -33.52 -13.01 -0.73
C GLY A 400 -34.67 -12.02 -0.98
N ARG A 401 -34.42 -10.69 -0.95
CA ARG A 401 -35.46 -9.67 -1.18
C ARG A 401 -35.02 -8.54 -2.11
N SER A 402 -33.88 -7.91 -1.86
CA SER A 402 -33.43 -6.76 -2.68
C SER A 402 -31.91 -6.66 -2.77
N VAL A 403 -31.40 -6.34 -3.96
CA VAL A 403 -30.01 -6.01 -4.24
C VAL A 403 -29.97 -4.64 -4.88
N SER A 404 -29.18 -3.71 -4.35
CA SER A 404 -28.85 -2.43 -4.99
C SER A 404 -27.34 -2.31 -5.13
N ILE A 405 -26.84 -2.26 -6.36
CA ILE A 405 -25.42 -2.11 -6.67
C ILE A 405 -25.26 -0.84 -7.49
N ASP A 406 -24.59 0.15 -6.91
CA ASP A 406 -24.24 1.38 -7.61
C ASP A 406 -22.74 1.31 -7.96
N MET A 407 -22.42 1.37 -9.26
CA MET A 407 -21.05 1.32 -9.76
C MET A 407 -20.67 2.66 -10.38
N TYR A 408 -19.54 3.21 -9.95
CA TYR A 408 -18.94 4.40 -10.50
C TYR A 408 -17.59 4.03 -11.11
N LYS A 409 -17.32 4.46 -12.35
CA LYS A 409 -16.01 4.27 -12.97
C LYS A 409 -15.13 5.46 -12.62
N LEU A 410 -14.03 5.25 -11.91
CA LEU A 410 -13.06 6.32 -11.62
C LEU A 410 -12.14 6.53 -12.83
N GLU A 411 -12.45 7.52 -13.66
CA GLU A 411 -11.59 7.89 -14.79
C GLU A 411 -10.69 9.09 -14.47
N LYS A 412 -9.46 9.04 -14.97
CA LYS A 412 -8.60 10.23 -14.95
C LYS A 412 -9.24 11.33 -15.78
N PRO A 413 -9.05 12.61 -15.42
CA PRO A 413 -9.58 13.70 -16.23
C PRO A 413 -9.03 13.63 -17.65
N VAL A 414 -9.87 14.01 -18.61
CA VAL A 414 -9.49 14.22 -20.01
C VAL A 414 -9.67 15.70 -20.31
N PHE A 415 -8.63 16.35 -20.85
CA PHE A 415 -8.73 17.75 -21.23
C PHE A 415 -9.70 17.88 -22.42
N THR A 416 -10.74 18.70 -22.25
CA THR A 416 -11.63 19.14 -23.32
C THR A 416 -11.14 20.43 -23.96
N GLU A 417 -10.34 21.21 -23.24
CA GLU A 417 -9.68 22.42 -23.73
C GLU A 417 -8.28 22.49 -23.12
N GLU A 418 -7.26 22.46 -23.96
CA GLU A 418 -5.87 22.57 -23.55
C GLU A 418 -5.31 23.96 -23.86
N PRO A 419 -4.41 24.50 -23.03
CA PRO A 419 -3.87 25.83 -23.25
C PRO A 419 -3.09 25.93 -24.53
N LEU A 420 -3.24 27.05 -25.22
CA LEU A 420 -2.56 27.36 -26.47
C LEU A 420 -1.41 28.33 -26.19
N SER A 421 -0.27 28.13 -26.84
CA SER A 421 0.81 29.12 -26.84
C SER A 421 0.29 30.46 -27.37
N ALA A 422 0.85 31.56 -26.91
CA ALA A 422 0.42 32.91 -27.32
C ALA A 422 1.60 33.89 -27.29
N ALA A 423 1.58 34.84 -28.22
CA ALA A 423 2.52 35.95 -28.23
C ALA A 423 1.76 37.26 -27.98
N VAL A 424 2.35 38.14 -27.17
CA VAL A 424 1.74 39.41 -26.78
C VAL A 424 2.81 40.50 -26.67
N PHE A 425 2.42 41.75 -26.88
CA PHE A 425 3.26 42.89 -26.54
C PHE A 425 3.14 43.24 -25.05
N GLU A 426 4.17 43.86 -24.49
CA GLU A 426 4.12 44.42 -23.14
C GLU A 426 2.89 45.34 -22.95
N GLY A 427 2.16 45.16 -21.85
CA GLY A 427 0.87 45.83 -21.59
C GLY A 427 -0.37 45.09 -22.10
N GLY A 428 -0.22 44.07 -22.94
CA GLY A 428 -1.34 43.29 -23.49
C GLY A 428 -1.97 42.30 -22.49
N ARG A 429 -3.02 41.60 -22.93
CA ARG A 429 -3.76 40.61 -22.12
C ARG A 429 -3.51 39.19 -22.63
N VAL A 430 -3.16 38.27 -21.73
CA VAL A 430 -3.02 36.84 -22.03
C VAL A 430 -4.10 36.06 -21.27
N LYS A 431 -4.76 35.14 -21.96
CA LYS A 431 -5.72 34.19 -21.37
C LYS A 431 -5.37 32.77 -21.80
N LEU A 432 -5.01 31.92 -20.84
CA LEU A 432 -4.80 30.50 -21.04
C LEU A 432 -5.97 29.71 -20.43
N SER A 433 -6.76 29.05 -21.28
CA SER A 433 -7.86 28.20 -20.83
C SER A 433 -7.39 26.76 -20.61
N CYS A 434 -7.84 26.12 -19.54
CA CYS A 434 -7.57 24.71 -19.27
C CYS A 434 -8.80 24.02 -18.70
N LYS A 435 -9.55 23.31 -19.54
CA LYS A 435 -10.76 22.59 -19.13
C LYS A 435 -10.58 21.10 -19.31
N ALA A 436 -11.00 20.36 -18.31
CA ALA A 436 -11.02 18.91 -18.29
C ALA A 436 -12.36 18.40 -17.76
N THR A 437 -12.79 17.28 -18.31
CA THR A 437 -13.96 16.52 -17.83
C THR A 437 -13.48 15.24 -17.17
N ALA A 438 -14.22 14.81 -16.15
CA ALA A 438 -13.99 13.56 -15.45
C ALA A 438 -15.31 13.08 -14.86
N GLU A 439 -15.44 11.78 -14.69
CA GLU A 439 -16.50 11.17 -13.89
C GLU A 439 -15.82 10.36 -12.77
N PRO A 440 -15.96 10.74 -11.49
CA PRO A 440 -16.55 11.98 -10.94
C PRO A 440 -15.83 13.28 -11.38
N PRO A 441 -16.49 14.46 -11.30
CA PRO A 441 -16.00 15.72 -11.86
C PRO A 441 -14.66 16.19 -11.29
N VAL A 442 -13.97 17.02 -12.07
CA VAL A 442 -12.69 17.65 -11.69
C VAL A 442 -12.91 18.55 -10.48
N THR A 443 -12.10 18.38 -9.46
CA THR A 443 -12.20 19.10 -8.18
C THR A 443 -11.19 20.23 -8.04
N GLN A 444 -10.11 20.22 -8.83
CA GLN A 444 -9.02 21.20 -8.72
C GLN A 444 -8.24 21.36 -10.03
N TYR A 445 -7.83 22.60 -10.32
CA TYR A 445 -6.88 22.98 -11.36
C TYR A 445 -5.69 23.71 -10.71
N ASP A 446 -4.47 23.38 -11.12
CA ASP A 446 -3.25 24.06 -10.68
C ASP A 446 -2.41 24.49 -11.89
N TRP A 447 -1.87 25.71 -11.88
CA TRP A 447 -1.00 26.23 -12.94
C TRP A 447 0.47 26.25 -12.52
N PHE A 448 1.33 25.94 -13.47
CA PHE A 448 2.78 25.92 -13.31
C PHE A 448 3.41 26.83 -14.35
N LYS A 449 4.39 27.64 -13.94
CA LYS A 449 5.27 28.42 -14.82
C LYS A 449 6.71 27.95 -14.64
N ASP A 450 7.35 27.53 -15.73
CA ASP A 450 8.75 27.07 -15.74
C ASP A 450 9.02 26.00 -14.66
N GLY A 451 8.03 25.13 -14.41
CA GLY A 451 8.06 24.07 -13.40
C GLY A 451 7.66 24.49 -11.97
N ASN A 452 7.47 25.78 -11.70
CA ASN A 452 7.06 26.29 -10.39
C ASN A 452 5.55 26.52 -10.31
N ILE A 453 4.92 26.15 -9.19
CA ILE A 453 3.48 26.37 -8.99
C ILE A 453 3.17 27.87 -8.83
N LEU A 454 2.17 28.37 -9.54
CA LEU A 454 1.72 29.76 -9.44
C LEU A 454 0.77 29.90 -8.25
N THR A 455 1.20 30.57 -7.18
CA THR A 455 0.36 30.87 -6.01
C THR A 455 -0.14 32.31 -6.06
N THR A 456 -1.42 32.48 -6.43
CA THR A 456 -2.31 33.61 -6.07
C THR A 456 -2.01 35.05 -6.56
N GLU A 457 -1.04 35.31 -7.43
CA GLU A 457 -0.82 36.66 -8.01
C GLU A 457 -1.53 36.90 -9.37
N PHE A 458 -2.18 35.87 -9.92
CA PHE A 458 -2.95 35.93 -11.16
C PHE A 458 -4.43 35.67 -10.88
N THR A 459 -5.33 36.32 -11.62
CA THR A 459 -6.78 36.06 -11.58
C THR A 459 -7.05 34.67 -12.16
N THR A 460 -6.81 33.62 -11.36
CA THR A 460 -7.17 32.25 -11.70
C THR A 460 -8.66 32.07 -11.47
N SER A 461 -9.47 32.13 -12.53
CA SER A 461 -10.86 31.66 -12.46
C SER A 461 -10.88 30.14 -12.56
N GLY A 462 -10.27 29.45 -11.59
CA GLY A 462 -10.17 27.99 -11.55
C GLY A 462 -9.41 27.39 -12.75
N SER A 463 -10.13 27.11 -13.84
CA SER A 463 -9.64 26.53 -15.09
C SER A 463 -8.78 27.47 -15.93
N ASP A 464 -9.05 28.77 -15.88
CA ASP A 464 -8.41 29.74 -16.78
C ASP A 464 -7.38 30.58 -16.01
N LEU A 465 -6.23 30.82 -16.64
CA LEU A 465 -5.18 31.72 -16.17
C LEU A 465 -5.19 33.00 -17.00
N GLU A 466 -5.47 34.13 -16.37
CA GLU A 466 -5.44 35.45 -17.01
C GLU A 466 -4.29 36.31 -16.47
N MET A 467 -3.54 36.92 -17.38
CA MET A 467 -2.42 37.83 -17.08
C MET A 467 -2.66 39.17 -17.78
N PHE A 468 -2.77 40.25 -16.99
CA PHE A 468 -2.95 41.61 -17.50
C PHE A 468 -2.55 42.64 -16.42
N PRO A 469 -1.73 43.64 -16.75
CA PRO A 469 -0.96 43.80 -18.00
C PRO A 469 0.19 42.78 -18.09
N ALA A 470 0.47 42.28 -19.30
CA ALA A 470 1.62 41.40 -19.54
C ALA A 470 2.95 42.18 -19.45
N THR A 471 3.93 41.59 -18.76
CA THR A 471 5.31 42.09 -18.59
C THR A 471 6.30 41.08 -19.14
N MET A 472 7.56 41.48 -19.35
CA MET A 472 8.61 40.55 -19.81
C MET A 472 8.78 39.33 -18.88
N ASP A 473 8.50 39.48 -17.59
CA ASP A 473 8.55 38.39 -16.60
C ASP A 473 7.42 37.37 -16.76
N ASN A 474 6.38 37.66 -17.55
CA ASN A 474 5.33 36.70 -17.87
C ASN A 474 5.70 35.75 -19.02
N ALA A 475 6.84 35.97 -19.70
CA ALA A 475 7.34 35.02 -20.68
C ALA A 475 7.80 33.71 -20.00
N GLY A 476 7.56 32.57 -20.64
CA GLY A 476 7.93 31.25 -20.13
C GLY A 476 6.94 30.14 -20.51
N GLN A 477 7.15 28.96 -19.93
CA GLN A 477 6.38 27.76 -20.21
C GLN A 477 5.29 27.54 -19.16
N TYR A 478 4.05 27.41 -19.61
CA TYR A 478 2.89 27.23 -18.74
C TYR A 478 2.27 25.85 -18.91
N VAL A 479 1.98 25.19 -17.79
CA VAL A 479 1.33 23.87 -17.75
C VAL A 479 0.21 23.91 -16.72
N CYS A 480 -0.93 23.30 -17.07
CA CYS A 480 -2.06 23.13 -16.18
C CYS A 480 -2.15 21.68 -15.68
N ARG A 481 -2.57 21.48 -14.43
CA ARG A 481 -2.84 20.17 -13.82
C ARG A 481 -4.29 20.09 -13.38
N ALA A 482 -5.05 19.17 -13.98
CA ALA A 482 -6.41 18.84 -13.55
C ALA A 482 -6.40 17.65 -12.59
N THR A 483 -7.18 17.73 -11.51
CA THR A 483 -7.32 16.67 -10.50
C THR A 483 -8.79 16.27 -10.33
N SER A 484 -9.08 14.98 -10.42
CA SER A 484 -10.36 14.37 -10.02
C SER A 484 -10.13 13.21 -9.03
N PRO A 485 -11.19 12.62 -8.45
CA PRO A 485 -11.07 11.39 -7.67
C PRO A 485 -10.42 10.22 -8.45
N GLY A 486 -10.52 10.19 -9.78
CA GLY A 486 -9.91 9.17 -10.63
C GLY A 486 -8.42 9.39 -10.93
N GLY A 487 -7.87 10.56 -10.63
CA GLY A 487 -6.43 10.82 -10.70
C GLY A 487 -6.08 12.23 -11.14
N LYS A 488 -4.84 12.40 -11.61
CA LYS A 488 -4.28 13.68 -12.04
C LYS A 488 -3.67 13.56 -13.42
N VAL A 489 -3.86 14.58 -14.24
CA VAL A 489 -3.26 14.71 -15.57
C VAL A 489 -2.70 16.12 -15.75
N PHE A 490 -1.64 16.23 -16.53
CA PHE A 490 -1.03 17.51 -16.92
C PHE A 490 -1.41 17.78 -18.38
N SER A 491 -1.72 19.04 -18.68
CA SER A 491 -1.99 19.48 -20.05
C SER A 491 -0.71 19.48 -20.87
N ARG A 492 -0.83 19.70 -22.18
CA ARG A 492 0.31 20.20 -22.98
C ARG A 492 0.89 21.50 -22.40
N THR A 493 2.14 21.76 -22.76
CA THR A 493 2.83 23.02 -22.47
C THR A 493 2.36 24.11 -23.44
N ALA A 494 2.08 25.29 -22.90
CA ALA A 494 1.82 26.51 -23.65
C ALA A 494 2.95 27.50 -23.41
N ASP A 495 3.60 27.96 -24.48
CA ASP A 495 4.69 28.92 -24.43
C ASP A 495 4.12 30.34 -24.59
N ILE A 496 4.49 31.23 -23.66
CA ILE A 496 4.12 32.65 -23.70
C ILE A 496 5.33 33.47 -24.11
N ILE A 497 5.17 34.22 -25.20
CA ILE A 497 6.19 35.11 -25.73
C ILE A 497 5.74 36.55 -25.47
N VAL A 498 6.59 37.34 -24.81
CA VAL A 498 6.36 38.77 -24.59
C VAL A 498 7.44 39.55 -25.32
N LYS A 499 7.02 40.51 -26.16
CA LYS A 499 7.93 41.40 -26.89
C LYS A 499 7.75 42.85 -26.43
N GLY A 500 8.87 43.57 -26.39
CA GLY A 500 8.90 44.98 -25.98
C GLY A 500 8.12 45.88 -26.94
N ALA A 501 7.74 47.05 -26.43
CA ALA A 501 6.87 48.01 -27.12
C ALA A 501 7.41 48.55 -28.45
N ASP A 502 8.66 48.31 -28.82
CA ASP A 502 9.30 48.82 -30.04
C ASP A 502 9.20 47.86 -31.24
N ALA A 503 8.99 46.56 -31.03
CA ALA A 503 8.91 45.56 -32.10
C ALA A 503 7.62 45.69 -32.95
N THR A 504 7.69 45.49 -34.27
CA THR A 504 6.52 45.55 -35.17
C THR A 504 5.71 44.25 -35.19
N ASP A 505 6.41 43.14 -34.94
CA ASP A 505 5.93 41.76 -34.95
C ASP A 505 6.61 40.99 -33.80
N THR A 506 5.96 39.95 -33.29
CA THR A 506 6.54 39.03 -32.32
C THR A 506 7.39 37.92 -32.95
N CYS A 507 7.32 37.71 -34.27
CA CYS A 507 8.16 36.75 -34.97
C CYS A 507 9.63 37.16 -35.04
N ASP A 508 10.51 36.16 -35.15
CA ASP A 508 11.88 36.40 -35.63
C ASP A 508 11.83 36.61 -37.14
N GLU A 509 12.41 37.70 -37.62
CA GLU A 509 12.46 38.04 -39.05
C GLU A 509 13.45 37.15 -39.80
N ASN A 510 14.44 36.59 -39.09
CA ASN A 510 15.48 35.76 -39.68
C ASN A 510 15.05 34.28 -39.78
N PRO A 511 15.08 33.67 -40.97
CA PRO A 511 14.79 32.25 -41.12
C PRO A 511 15.88 31.38 -40.48
N GLN A 512 15.47 30.24 -39.91
CA GLN A 512 16.37 29.19 -39.44
C GLN A 512 16.90 28.38 -40.63
N ASP A 513 18.15 27.92 -40.56
CA ASP A 513 18.74 27.06 -41.58
C ASP A 513 18.01 25.70 -41.68
N LEU A 514 17.61 25.33 -42.90
CA LEU A 514 17.06 24.03 -43.24
C LEU A 514 17.70 23.53 -44.53
N VAL A 515 18.73 22.70 -44.39
CA VAL A 515 19.45 22.11 -45.52
C VAL A 515 18.75 20.83 -45.98
N VAL A 516 18.35 20.79 -47.25
CA VAL A 516 17.75 19.63 -47.91
C VAL A 516 18.73 19.07 -48.93
N GLU A 517 18.98 17.77 -48.90
CA GLU A 517 19.80 17.07 -49.90
C GLU A 517 18.97 16.80 -51.16
N LEU A 518 19.55 17.12 -52.32
CA LEU A 518 18.92 16.89 -53.63
C LEU A 518 19.10 15.42 -54.04
N PRO A 519 18.14 14.82 -54.75
CA PRO A 519 18.30 13.47 -55.30
C PRO A 519 19.56 13.32 -56.17
N PRO A 520 20.14 12.11 -56.31
CA PRO A 520 21.43 11.92 -56.99
C PRO A 520 21.48 12.40 -58.45
N THR A 521 20.32 12.37 -59.12
CA THR A 521 20.11 12.77 -60.53
C THR A 521 19.82 14.25 -60.71
N CYS A 522 19.73 15.02 -59.62
CA CYS A 522 19.40 16.43 -59.63
C CYS A 522 20.64 17.30 -59.42
N ARG A 523 20.63 18.49 -60.02
CA ARG A 523 21.66 19.53 -59.88
C ARG A 523 20.98 20.89 -59.78
N LEU A 524 21.48 21.72 -58.87
CA LEU A 524 21.06 23.12 -58.74
C LEU A 524 22.29 24.01 -58.94
N THR A 525 22.16 25.09 -59.72
CA THR A 525 23.26 26.03 -59.94
C THR A 525 23.07 27.27 -59.07
N VAL A 526 23.91 27.43 -58.05
CA VAL A 526 23.87 28.61 -57.15
C VAL A 526 25.22 29.33 -57.27
N GLY A 527 25.20 30.58 -57.74
CA GLY A 527 26.43 31.39 -57.88
C GLY A 527 27.45 30.83 -58.89
N GLY A 528 27.01 30.04 -59.87
CA GLY A 528 27.87 29.43 -60.90
C GLY A 528 28.49 28.08 -60.49
N ALA A 529 28.23 27.58 -59.28
CA ALA A 529 28.63 26.25 -58.83
C ALA A 529 27.42 25.30 -58.78
N SER A 530 27.63 24.05 -59.20
CA SER A 530 26.62 23.00 -59.11
C SER A 530 26.64 22.38 -57.71
N VAL A 531 25.52 22.45 -57.00
CA VAL A 531 25.38 21.99 -55.61
C VAL A 531 24.40 20.80 -55.51
N THR A 532 24.65 19.92 -54.53
CA THR A 532 23.83 18.72 -54.24
C THR A 532 22.98 18.86 -52.98
N SER A 533 23.05 20.01 -52.30
CA SER A 533 22.23 20.34 -51.13
C SER A 533 21.87 21.82 -51.15
N VAL A 534 20.66 22.16 -50.73
CA VAL A 534 20.13 23.53 -50.74
C VAL A 534 19.58 23.89 -49.37
N ASN A 535 19.94 25.07 -48.85
CA ASN A 535 19.31 25.61 -47.66
C ASN A 535 18.03 26.36 -48.05
N VAL A 536 16.88 25.75 -47.81
CA VAL A 536 15.57 26.35 -48.13
C VAL A 536 15.10 27.32 -47.06
N GLY A 537 15.72 27.33 -45.89
CA GLY A 537 15.28 28.12 -44.74
C GLY A 537 13.92 27.68 -44.18
N ARG A 538 13.65 27.99 -42.91
CA ARG A 538 12.34 27.76 -42.30
C ARG A 538 12.03 28.82 -41.24
N CYS A 539 10.76 29.18 -41.11
CA CYS A 539 10.28 30.02 -40.00
C CYS A 539 9.86 29.16 -38.80
N SER A 540 9.92 29.71 -37.60
CA SER A 540 9.25 29.11 -36.43
C SER A 540 7.74 29.04 -36.72
N LYS A 541 7.04 28.03 -36.19
CA LYS A 541 5.57 27.92 -36.30
C LYS A 541 4.85 28.37 -35.03
N GLU A 542 5.52 29.22 -34.24
CA GLU A 542 4.99 29.70 -32.98
C GLU A 542 3.87 30.72 -33.23
N PRO A 543 2.86 30.80 -32.35
CA PRO A 543 1.83 31.83 -32.43
C PRO A 543 2.45 33.21 -32.36
N CYS A 544 1.89 34.14 -33.12
CA CYS A 544 2.45 35.49 -33.24
C CYS A 544 1.37 36.57 -33.14
N ALA A 545 1.80 37.80 -32.89
CA ALA A 545 0.96 38.99 -32.87
C ALA A 545 1.65 40.14 -33.61
N THR A 546 0.87 40.94 -34.33
CA THR A 546 1.35 42.16 -34.99
C THR A 546 0.81 43.38 -34.28
N LYS A 547 1.57 44.48 -34.25
CA LYS A 547 1.07 45.76 -33.70
C LYS A 547 -0.18 46.28 -34.43
N ALA A 548 -0.33 45.94 -35.71
CA ALA A 548 -1.47 46.36 -36.52
C ALA A 548 -2.77 45.62 -36.16
N ALA A 549 -2.67 44.40 -35.61
CA ALA A 549 -3.82 43.57 -35.24
C ALA A 549 -3.54 42.77 -33.95
N PRO A 550 -3.46 43.44 -32.79
CA PRO A 550 -3.05 42.81 -31.52
C PRO A 550 -4.05 41.77 -30.99
N ASP A 551 -5.32 41.84 -31.39
CA ASP A 551 -6.39 40.93 -30.94
C ASP A 551 -6.75 39.82 -31.96
N LYS A 552 -6.05 39.74 -33.11
CA LYS A 552 -6.36 38.74 -34.14
C LYS A 552 -5.77 37.38 -33.75
N THR A 553 -6.62 36.38 -33.60
CA THR A 553 -6.25 35.00 -33.26
C THR A 553 -5.99 34.16 -34.52
N GLY A 554 -5.20 33.08 -34.38
CA GLY A 554 -4.90 32.17 -35.51
C GLY A 554 -3.76 32.66 -36.42
N LEU A 555 -2.88 33.52 -35.90
CA LEU A 555 -1.67 33.93 -36.58
C LEU A 555 -0.46 33.12 -36.11
N CYS A 556 0.39 32.70 -37.04
CA CYS A 556 1.64 31.98 -36.80
C CYS A 556 2.80 32.67 -37.51
N CYS A 557 4.00 32.50 -36.97
CA CYS A 557 5.19 32.83 -37.71
C CYS A 557 5.27 31.93 -38.96
N GLY A 558 5.50 32.56 -40.10
CA GLY A 558 5.52 31.93 -41.41
C GLY A 558 6.40 32.71 -42.38
N PRO A 559 6.66 32.15 -43.58
CA PRO A 559 7.44 32.85 -44.58
C PRO A 559 6.72 34.14 -45.02
N SER A 560 7.33 35.29 -44.76
CA SER A 560 6.81 36.58 -45.20
C SER A 560 7.31 36.94 -46.61
N SER A 561 8.45 36.36 -47.02
CA SER A 561 8.94 36.44 -48.40
C SER A 561 9.72 35.17 -48.77
N THR A 562 9.55 34.73 -50.01
CA THR A 562 10.23 33.56 -50.57
C THR A 562 10.91 33.88 -51.90
N ARG A 563 11.88 33.04 -52.26
CA ARG A 563 12.62 33.08 -53.51
C ARG A 563 12.60 31.70 -54.15
N GLN A 564 12.16 31.61 -55.39
CA GLN A 564 12.10 30.35 -56.14
C GLN A 564 13.49 29.95 -56.65
N LEU A 565 13.82 28.66 -56.51
CA LEU A 565 15.05 28.02 -56.95
C LEU A 565 14.68 26.91 -57.95
N HIS A 566 15.24 26.97 -59.16
CA HIS A 566 14.94 26.02 -60.22
C HIS A 566 15.90 24.82 -60.18
N VAL A 567 15.39 23.62 -59.88
CA VAL A 567 16.18 22.38 -59.80
C VAL A 567 16.02 21.58 -61.10
N GLU A 568 17.14 21.23 -61.72
CA GLU A 568 17.17 20.42 -62.93
C GLU A 568 17.58 18.98 -62.62
N CYS A 569 16.81 18.00 -63.10
CA CYS A 569 17.10 16.57 -62.90
C CYS A 569 17.07 15.78 -64.21
N ALA A 570 17.66 14.58 -64.19
CA ALA A 570 17.61 13.68 -65.34
C ALA A 570 16.16 13.17 -65.58
N GLY A 571 15.43 13.86 -66.46
CA GLY A 571 14.09 13.47 -66.93
C GLY A 571 12.94 14.35 -66.43
N PHE A 572 13.17 15.25 -65.48
CA PHE A 572 12.18 16.19 -64.96
C PHE A 572 12.87 17.37 -64.27
N ASN A 573 12.21 18.53 -64.21
CA ASN A 573 12.67 19.72 -63.48
C ASN A 573 11.58 20.16 -62.51
N TYR A 574 11.94 20.75 -61.37
CA TYR A 574 10.98 21.26 -60.39
C TYR A 574 11.51 22.51 -59.68
N ASP A 575 10.59 23.30 -59.13
CA ASP A 575 10.93 24.51 -58.40
C ASP A 575 10.83 24.31 -56.88
N VAL A 576 11.74 24.95 -56.15
CA VAL A 576 11.80 24.93 -54.68
C VAL A 576 11.75 26.36 -54.15
N ASN A 577 10.89 26.64 -53.17
CA ASN A 577 10.82 27.96 -52.55
C ASN A 577 11.77 28.06 -51.35
N GLN A 578 12.75 28.98 -51.42
CA GLN A 578 13.64 29.36 -50.33
C GLN A 578 13.04 30.53 -49.53
N VAL A 579 12.95 30.40 -48.22
CA VAL A 579 12.47 31.44 -47.30
C VAL A 579 13.54 32.53 -47.15
N VAL A 580 13.17 33.79 -47.42
CA VAL A 580 14.07 34.96 -47.34
C VAL A 580 13.84 35.75 -46.07
N ALA A 581 12.58 35.89 -45.65
CA ALA A 581 12.22 36.53 -44.38
C ALA A 581 11.00 35.83 -43.77
N CYS A 582 10.89 35.93 -42.45
CA CYS A 582 9.78 35.42 -41.66
C CYS A 582 8.93 36.56 -41.12
N GLY A 583 7.64 36.30 -40.89
CA GLY A 583 6.71 37.28 -40.34
C GLY A 583 5.39 36.62 -39.92
N CYS A 584 4.56 37.39 -39.24
CA CYS A 584 3.31 36.93 -38.69
C CYS A 584 2.20 36.99 -39.74
N ALA A 585 1.68 35.81 -40.10
CA ALA A 585 0.60 35.64 -41.05
C ALA A 585 -0.45 34.67 -40.49
N GLU A 586 -1.57 34.50 -41.19
CA GLU A 586 -2.52 33.43 -40.84
C GLU A 586 -1.80 32.09 -40.92
N CYS A 587 -2.01 31.22 -39.93
CA CYS A 587 -1.34 29.92 -39.90
C CYS A 587 -1.73 29.13 -41.17
N ASP A 588 -0.77 28.96 -42.08
CA ASP A 588 -1.00 28.26 -43.35
C ASP A 588 -1.37 26.79 -43.12
N ASN A 589 -2.49 26.37 -43.71
CA ASN A 589 -2.85 24.96 -43.91
C ASN A 589 -2.33 24.43 -45.26
N ASP A 590 -1.55 25.21 -46.01
CA ASP A 590 -1.05 24.91 -47.36
C ASP A 590 0.14 23.92 -47.36
N ASN A 591 -0.08 22.75 -46.76
CA ASN A 591 0.76 21.57 -46.94
C ASN A 591 0.18 20.65 -48.03
N GLN A 592 -0.68 21.16 -48.93
CA GLN A 592 -1.26 20.34 -50.00
C GLN A 592 -0.31 20.22 -51.18
N VAL A 593 -0.03 18.97 -51.56
CA VAL A 593 0.77 18.57 -52.71
C VAL A 593 -0.18 17.96 -53.73
N THR A 594 -0.14 18.45 -54.96
CA THR A 594 -0.86 17.82 -56.07
C THR A 594 -0.09 16.57 -56.51
N VAL A 595 -0.68 15.40 -56.32
CA VAL A 595 -0.13 14.10 -56.75
C VAL A 595 -0.79 13.71 -58.06
N THR A 596 0.02 13.54 -59.09
CA THR A 596 -0.37 13.00 -60.39
C THR A 596 0.27 11.64 -60.59
N GLY A 597 -0.45 10.66 -61.08
CA GLY A 597 0.14 9.35 -61.38
C GLY A 597 -0.39 8.70 -62.64
N GLU A 598 0.43 7.83 -63.22
CA GLU A 598 0.14 7.03 -64.41
C GLU A 598 0.11 5.54 -64.05
N VAL A 599 -0.86 4.80 -64.56
CA VAL A 599 -1.09 3.39 -64.23
C VAL A 599 -0.59 2.52 -65.38
N LEU A 600 0.43 1.71 -65.12
CA LEU A 600 1.01 0.79 -66.08
C LEU A 600 0.37 -0.59 -65.92
N THR A 601 -0.49 -0.99 -66.86
CA THR A 601 -1.28 -2.24 -66.79
C THR A 601 -0.73 -3.39 -67.64
N GLY A 602 0.43 -3.20 -68.29
CA GLY A 602 1.06 -4.24 -69.11
C GLY A 602 0.24 -4.67 -70.33
N GLY A 603 -0.60 -3.77 -70.88
CA GLY A 603 -1.41 -4.02 -72.08
C GLY A 603 -2.84 -4.52 -71.82
N VAL A 604 -3.26 -4.63 -70.55
CA VAL A 604 -4.64 -4.94 -70.14
C VAL A 604 -5.42 -3.64 -69.88
N SER A 605 -6.72 -3.58 -70.21
CA SER A 605 -7.50 -2.35 -70.02
C SER A 605 -7.48 -1.86 -68.56
N SER A 606 -7.19 -0.57 -68.36
CA SER A 606 -7.28 0.14 -67.07
C SER A 606 -8.71 0.46 -66.64
N SER A 607 -9.72 0.02 -67.40
CA SER A 607 -11.13 0.23 -67.07
C SER A 607 -11.47 -0.41 -65.71
N GLY A 608 -11.99 0.42 -64.80
CA GLY A 608 -12.34 -0.01 -63.45
C GLY A 608 -11.19 0.03 -62.44
N VAL A 609 -10.06 0.69 -62.75
CA VAL A 609 -9.01 1.02 -61.79
C VAL A 609 -9.32 2.36 -61.10
N TYR A 610 -9.08 2.43 -59.78
CA TYR A 610 -9.29 3.64 -58.98
C TYR A 610 -8.16 3.84 -57.96
N ALA A 611 -7.71 5.08 -57.81
CA ALA A 611 -6.86 5.47 -56.69
C ALA A 611 -7.73 5.86 -55.49
N PHE A 612 -7.28 5.53 -54.29
CA PHE A 612 -7.93 5.80 -53.02
C PHE A 612 -6.95 6.51 -52.10
N TYR A 613 -7.29 7.74 -51.74
CA TYR A 613 -6.56 8.56 -50.77
C TYR A 613 -7.56 9.14 -49.77
N ASP A 614 -7.25 9.03 -48.48
CA ASP A 614 -8.11 9.44 -47.35
C ASP A 614 -9.57 8.95 -47.44
N GLY A 615 -9.76 7.71 -47.94
CA GLY A 615 -11.08 7.12 -48.13
C GLY A 615 -11.87 7.63 -49.34
N GLN A 616 -11.39 8.67 -50.03
CA GLN A 616 -11.98 9.20 -51.26
C GLN A 616 -11.48 8.45 -52.49
N ARG A 617 -12.36 8.29 -53.49
CA ARG A 617 -12.09 7.55 -54.73
C ARG A 617 -11.82 8.50 -55.88
N TYR A 618 -10.68 8.32 -56.54
CA TYR A 618 -10.26 9.06 -57.73
C TYR A 618 -10.25 8.11 -58.94
N GLY A 619 -10.92 8.54 -60.01
CA GLY A 619 -10.98 7.80 -61.28
C GLY A 619 -9.66 7.86 -62.02
N VAL A 620 -9.31 6.76 -62.69
CA VAL A 620 -8.22 6.74 -63.67
C VAL A 620 -8.83 6.98 -65.05
N SER A 621 -8.39 8.03 -65.74
CA SER A 621 -8.79 8.38 -67.11
C SER A 621 -7.55 8.49 -67.98
N ASP A 622 -7.55 7.85 -69.15
CA ASP A 622 -6.37 7.75 -70.02
C ASP A 622 -5.11 7.33 -69.24
N ASP A 623 -5.26 6.27 -68.45
CA ASP A 623 -4.22 5.71 -67.58
C ASP A 623 -3.69 6.67 -66.50
N ARG A 624 -4.27 7.86 -66.32
CA ARG A 624 -3.81 8.86 -65.33
C ARG A 624 -4.83 9.19 -64.25
N PHE A 625 -4.33 9.56 -63.07
CA PHE A 625 -5.11 10.12 -61.95
C PHE A 625 -4.39 11.33 -61.35
N THR A 626 -5.15 12.26 -60.76
CA THR A 626 -4.62 13.41 -60.02
C THR A 626 -5.47 13.69 -58.78
N PHE A 627 -4.83 14.00 -57.65
CA PHE A 627 -5.50 14.43 -56.41
C PHE A 627 -4.59 15.31 -55.54
N GLU A 628 -5.17 16.10 -54.65
CA GLU A 628 -4.43 16.88 -53.65
C GLU A 628 -4.27 16.08 -52.36
N ALA A 629 -3.08 16.11 -51.78
CA ALA A 629 -2.71 15.33 -50.60
C ALA A 629 -1.89 16.13 -49.60
N THR A 630 -2.04 15.83 -48.31
CA THR A 630 -1.30 16.48 -47.23
C THR A 630 -0.29 15.49 -46.65
N PRO A 631 1.02 15.75 -46.73
CA PRO A 631 2.04 14.82 -46.23
C PRO A 631 1.91 14.61 -44.73
N GLN A 632 1.86 13.34 -44.31
CA GLN A 632 1.93 12.95 -42.90
C GLN A 632 3.35 12.49 -42.60
N ALA A 633 4.04 13.20 -41.70
CA ALA A 633 5.44 12.94 -41.35
C ALA A 633 6.40 12.89 -42.56
N GLY A 634 6.12 13.67 -43.61
CA GLY A 634 6.93 13.71 -44.84
C GLY A 634 6.57 12.64 -45.86
N HIS A 635 5.47 11.89 -45.67
CA HIS A 635 5.04 10.84 -46.60
C HIS A 635 3.59 11.03 -47.06
N ILE A 636 3.28 10.64 -48.30
CA ILE A 636 1.92 10.50 -48.83
C ILE A 636 1.70 9.03 -49.18
N SER A 637 0.67 8.39 -48.61
CA SER A 637 0.30 7.00 -48.92
C SER A 637 -1.10 6.90 -49.51
N PHE A 638 -1.25 6.17 -50.62
CA PHE A 638 -2.53 5.91 -51.28
C PHE A 638 -2.60 4.47 -51.81
N GLN A 639 -3.81 4.00 -52.11
CA GLN A 639 -4.04 2.64 -52.63
C GLN A 639 -4.69 2.68 -54.01
N VAL A 640 -4.18 1.89 -54.95
CA VAL A 640 -4.81 1.65 -56.24
C VAL A 640 -5.54 0.30 -56.22
N LYS A 641 -6.84 0.30 -56.53
CA LYS A 641 -7.70 -0.88 -56.46
C LYS A 641 -8.42 -1.14 -57.79
N SER A 642 -8.66 -2.41 -58.09
CA SER A 642 -9.44 -2.85 -59.25
C SER A 642 -10.13 -4.20 -59.00
N SER A 643 -11.17 -4.50 -59.78
CA SER A 643 -11.74 -5.84 -59.89
C SER A 643 -10.75 -6.83 -60.50
N SER A 644 -9.96 -6.38 -61.48
CA SER A 644 -9.14 -7.25 -62.36
C SER A 644 -7.67 -7.36 -61.92
N PHE A 645 -7.18 -6.42 -61.11
CA PHE A 645 -5.80 -6.35 -60.64
C PHE A 645 -5.71 -6.44 -59.11
N MET A 646 -4.58 -6.92 -58.59
CA MET A 646 -4.30 -6.90 -57.16
C MET A 646 -4.25 -5.45 -56.64
N PRO A 647 -4.76 -5.17 -55.42
CA PRO A 647 -4.64 -3.86 -54.82
C PRO A 647 -3.17 -3.53 -54.55
N ARG A 648 -2.73 -2.33 -54.92
CA ARG A 648 -1.36 -1.84 -54.72
C ARG A 648 -1.37 -0.64 -53.76
N GLN A 649 -0.55 -0.68 -52.72
CA GLN A 649 -0.28 0.48 -51.87
C GLN A 649 0.99 1.19 -52.35
N VAL A 650 0.94 2.52 -52.46
CA VAL A 650 2.02 3.39 -52.91
C VAL A 650 2.31 4.41 -51.81
N THR A 651 3.58 4.63 -51.49
CA THR A 651 4.05 5.63 -50.52
C THR A 651 5.10 6.51 -51.19
N LEU A 652 4.92 7.83 -51.12
CA LEU A 652 5.79 8.85 -51.69
C LEU A 652 6.46 9.66 -50.58
N ASP A 653 7.76 9.93 -50.73
CA ASP A 653 8.52 10.79 -49.81
C ASP A 653 8.46 12.24 -50.30
N VAL A 654 7.96 13.14 -49.46
CA VAL A 654 7.73 14.55 -49.77
C VAL A 654 8.80 15.43 -49.16
N MET A 655 9.60 16.05 -50.03
CA MET A 655 10.58 17.05 -49.61
C MET A 655 9.88 18.37 -49.22
N PRO A 656 10.42 19.13 -48.24
CA PRO A 656 9.86 20.42 -47.85
C PRO A 656 9.80 21.39 -49.04
N GLY A 657 8.63 22.00 -49.28
CA GLY A 657 8.43 23.02 -50.31
C GLY A 657 8.01 22.50 -51.70
N VAL A 658 7.81 21.20 -51.87
CA VAL A 658 7.26 20.61 -53.11
C VAL A 658 5.75 20.82 -53.16
N THR A 659 5.24 21.36 -54.26
CA THR A 659 3.79 21.60 -54.48
C THR A 659 3.14 20.60 -55.44
N GLU A 660 3.92 19.89 -56.27
CA GLU A 660 3.43 18.91 -57.24
C GLU A 660 4.37 17.70 -57.36
N MET A 661 3.81 16.50 -57.52
CA MET A 661 4.55 15.24 -57.64
C MET A 661 3.97 14.31 -58.72
N PHE A 662 4.85 13.53 -59.37
CA PHE A 662 4.49 12.55 -60.40
C PHE A 662 4.92 11.13 -60.02
N VAL A 663 4.08 10.10 -60.26
CA VAL A 663 4.39 8.69 -59.95
C VAL A 663 3.83 7.68 -60.96
N ASP A 664 4.63 6.70 -61.34
CA ASP A 664 4.19 5.54 -62.13
C ASP A 664 3.78 4.37 -61.22
N VAL A 665 2.61 3.78 -61.48
CA VAL A 665 2.04 2.67 -60.68
C VAL A 665 1.81 1.44 -61.56
N SER A 666 2.70 0.45 -61.43
CA SER A 666 2.57 -0.83 -62.14
C SER A 666 1.61 -1.78 -61.42
N LEU A 667 0.64 -2.36 -62.15
CA LEU A 667 -0.40 -3.25 -61.61
C LEU A 667 -0.26 -4.69 -62.10
N THR A 668 -0.42 -5.65 -61.19
CA THR A 668 -0.38 -7.09 -61.48
C THR A 668 -1.79 -7.70 -61.62
N PRO A 669 -2.10 -8.43 -62.71
CA PRO A 669 -3.40 -9.08 -62.90
C PRO A 669 -3.71 -10.11 -61.79
N LYS A 670 -4.99 -10.27 -61.42
CA LYS A 670 -5.40 -11.35 -60.50
C LYS A 670 -5.29 -12.72 -61.21
N PRO A 671 -4.78 -13.77 -60.53
CA PRO A 671 -4.72 -15.11 -61.09
C PRO A 671 -6.11 -15.72 -61.22
N THR A 672 -6.28 -16.62 -62.19
CA THR A 672 -7.53 -17.36 -62.40
C THR A 672 -7.78 -18.37 -61.26
N PRO A 673 -8.96 -18.38 -60.60
CA PRO A 673 -9.26 -19.31 -59.52
C PRO A 673 -9.27 -20.78 -59.97
N LYS A 674 -8.75 -21.68 -59.13
CA LYS A 674 -8.85 -23.14 -59.31
C LYS A 674 -9.91 -23.72 -58.37
N VAL A 675 -10.66 -24.71 -58.85
CA VAL A 675 -11.76 -25.37 -58.11
C VAL A 675 -11.19 -26.52 -57.26
N VAL A 676 -11.53 -26.59 -55.98
CA VAL A 676 -11.10 -27.65 -55.05
C VAL A 676 -12.30 -28.24 -54.32
N ASP A 677 -12.35 -29.57 -54.22
CA ASP A 677 -13.33 -30.30 -53.40
C ASP A 677 -12.90 -30.25 -51.92
N PRO A 678 -13.66 -29.60 -51.03
CA PRO A 678 -13.29 -29.46 -49.62
C PRO A 678 -13.27 -30.80 -48.86
N LYS A 679 -13.94 -31.87 -49.33
CA LYS A 679 -13.94 -33.18 -48.67
C LYS A 679 -12.75 -34.05 -49.08
N ALA A 680 -12.26 -33.91 -50.31
CA ALA A 680 -11.12 -34.66 -50.81
C ALA A 680 -9.78 -33.95 -50.55
N GLY A 681 -9.80 -32.62 -50.37
CA GLY A 681 -8.59 -31.80 -50.40
C GLY A 681 -8.09 -31.63 -51.83
N GLY A 682 -6.88 -31.08 -52.00
CA GLY A 682 -6.29 -30.89 -53.33
C GLY A 682 -4.91 -30.27 -53.29
N GLU A 683 -4.21 -30.26 -54.44
CA GLU A 683 -2.89 -29.65 -54.56
C GLU A 683 -2.94 -28.46 -55.54
N LEU A 684 -2.46 -27.30 -55.08
CA LEU A 684 -2.38 -26.08 -55.87
C LEU A 684 -0.93 -25.82 -56.25
N ALA A 685 -0.61 -25.91 -57.53
CA ALA A 685 0.69 -25.50 -58.06
C ALA A 685 0.67 -24.02 -58.48
N VAL A 686 1.69 -23.27 -58.07
CA VAL A 686 1.94 -21.90 -58.57
C VAL A 686 2.46 -21.99 -60.00
N GLU A 687 1.70 -21.49 -60.96
CA GLU A 687 2.15 -21.31 -62.34
C GLU A 687 3.03 -20.06 -62.45
N SER A 688 4.22 -20.12 -61.86
CA SER A 688 5.31 -19.19 -62.18
C SER A 688 6.17 -19.86 -63.24
N GLY A 689 6.43 -19.22 -64.38
CA GLY A 689 7.31 -19.72 -65.45
C GLY A 689 8.79 -19.90 -65.05
N LEU A 690 9.09 -20.21 -63.79
CA LEU A 690 10.39 -20.53 -63.22
C LEU A 690 10.48 -22.02 -62.85
N PRO A 691 11.69 -22.61 -62.81
CA PRO A 691 11.91 -24.06 -62.69
C PRO A 691 11.60 -24.67 -61.30
N THR A 692 11.15 -23.88 -60.32
CA THR A 692 10.72 -24.39 -59.01
C THR A 692 9.27 -24.00 -58.75
N ALA A 693 8.34 -24.89 -59.11
CA ALA A 693 6.93 -24.75 -58.76
C ALA A 693 6.76 -25.01 -57.26
N VAL A 694 6.24 -24.04 -56.51
CA VAL A 694 5.76 -24.27 -55.16
C VAL A 694 4.37 -24.89 -55.28
N SER A 695 4.19 -26.09 -54.70
CA SER A 695 2.88 -26.70 -54.55
C SER A 695 2.40 -26.58 -53.11
N VAL A 696 1.13 -26.22 -52.94
CA VAL A 696 0.46 -26.12 -51.65
C VAL A 696 -0.60 -27.21 -51.59
N THR A 697 -0.40 -28.18 -50.70
CA THR A 697 -1.38 -29.24 -50.45
C THR A 697 -2.41 -28.77 -49.43
N ILE A 698 -3.68 -28.83 -49.79
CA ILE A 698 -4.83 -28.55 -48.93
C ILE A 698 -5.37 -29.90 -48.41
N PRO A 699 -5.31 -30.16 -47.09
CA PRO A 699 -5.87 -31.37 -46.51
C PRO A 699 -7.41 -31.44 -46.63
N PRO A 700 -8.01 -32.65 -46.59
CA PRO A 700 -9.45 -32.83 -46.45
C PRO A 700 -10.06 -32.02 -45.29
N ASN A 701 -11.25 -31.48 -45.49
CA ASN A 701 -12.04 -30.72 -44.51
C ASN A 701 -11.39 -29.43 -43.98
N SER A 702 -10.49 -28.80 -44.76
CA SER A 702 -9.80 -27.57 -44.35
C SER A 702 -10.66 -26.29 -44.44
N PHE A 703 -11.83 -26.36 -45.08
CA PHE A 703 -12.74 -25.23 -45.26
C PHE A 703 -13.93 -25.31 -44.31
N GLN A 704 -14.16 -24.25 -43.54
CA GLN A 704 -15.24 -24.13 -42.56
C GLN A 704 -16.16 -22.95 -42.89
N ASP A 705 -17.44 -23.08 -42.53
CA ASP A 705 -18.39 -21.99 -42.61
C ASP A 705 -18.28 -21.05 -41.38
N GLU A 706 -19.15 -20.05 -41.29
CA GLU A 706 -19.11 -19.06 -40.19
C GLU A 706 -19.44 -19.65 -38.81
N ASN A 707 -20.03 -20.85 -38.78
CA ASN A 707 -20.37 -21.58 -37.55
C ASN A 707 -19.28 -22.60 -37.16
N GLY A 708 -18.24 -22.76 -38.00
CA GLY A 708 -17.14 -23.71 -37.78
C GLY A 708 -17.38 -25.10 -38.37
N ASP A 709 -18.48 -25.31 -39.09
CA ASP A 709 -18.83 -26.60 -39.70
C ASP A 709 -18.14 -26.77 -41.07
N PRO A 710 -17.80 -28.01 -41.49
CA PRO A 710 -17.16 -28.26 -42.78
C PRO A 710 -18.05 -27.84 -43.95
N VAL A 711 -17.52 -27.02 -44.86
CA VAL A 711 -18.28 -26.55 -46.04
C VAL A 711 -18.52 -27.71 -47.01
N SER A 712 -19.75 -27.82 -47.52
CA SER A 712 -20.12 -28.80 -48.55
C SER A 712 -20.32 -28.12 -49.92
N GLY A 713 -19.66 -28.66 -50.96
CA GLY A 713 -19.67 -28.13 -52.34
C GLY A 713 -18.33 -27.53 -52.77
N ASP A 714 -18.13 -27.41 -54.08
CA ASP A 714 -16.87 -26.94 -54.68
C ASP A 714 -16.47 -25.52 -54.22
N VAL A 715 -15.19 -25.32 -53.89
CA VAL A 715 -14.64 -24.03 -53.43
C VAL A 715 -13.62 -23.49 -54.44
N ASN A 716 -13.79 -22.23 -54.85
CA ASN A 716 -12.87 -21.55 -55.75
C ASN A 716 -11.76 -20.86 -54.96
N VAL A 717 -10.53 -21.33 -55.12
CA VAL A 717 -9.34 -20.83 -54.42
C VAL A 717 -8.26 -20.37 -55.38
N TYR A 718 -7.49 -19.37 -54.98
CA TYR A 718 -6.28 -18.96 -55.69
C TYR A 718 -5.15 -18.70 -54.70
N LEU A 719 -3.92 -18.95 -55.15
CA LEU A 719 -2.71 -18.69 -54.38
C LEU A 719 -2.02 -17.45 -54.94
N THR A 720 -1.57 -16.57 -54.06
CA THR A 720 -0.72 -15.43 -54.41
C THR A 720 0.69 -15.67 -53.90
N PHE A 721 1.69 -15.27 -54.68
CA PHE A 721 3.11 -15.44 -54.35
C PHE A 721 3.86 -14.15 -54.66
N ALA A 722 4.69 -13.71 -53.72
CA ALA A 722 5.61 -12.60 -53.89
C ALA A 722 7.04 -13.16 -54.09
N ASP A 723 7.72 -12.78 -55.18
CA ASP A 723 9.13 -13.13 -55.37
C ASP A 723 10.01 -12.09 -54.65
N PRO A 724 10.75 -12.47 -53.58
CA PRO A 724 11.58 -11.54 -52.82
C PRO A 724 12.82 -11.04 -53.60
N ARG A 725 13.07 -11.54 -54.82
CA ARG A 725 14.16 -11.05 -55.70
C ARG A 725 13.75 -9.87 -56.58
N GLN A 726 12.46 -9.52 -56.62
CA GLN A 726 11.98 -8.32 -57.30
C GLN A 726 11.61 -7.25 -56.26
N PRO A 727 12.19 -6.04 -56.32
CA PRO A 727 11.96 -5.00 -55.32
C PRO A 727 10.48 -4.59 -55.21
N ASP A 728 9.70 -4.68 -56.30
CA ASP A 728 8.27 -4.36 -56.32
C ASP A 728 7.38 -5.43 -55.65
N GLY A 729 7.93 -6.61 -55.37
CA GLY A 729 7.23 -7.76 -54.78
C GLY A 729 7.18 -7.75 -53.25
N LEU A 730 7.95 -6.90 -52.57
CA LEU A 730 8.01 -6.91 -51.09
C LEU A 730 6.77 -6.28 -50.41
N ASP A 731 6.02 -5.45 -51.13
CA ASP A 731 4.86 -4.71 -50.60
C ASP A 731 3.50 -5.29 -51.07
N SER A 732 3.51 -6.44 -51.75
CA SER A 732 2.30 -7.12 -52.24
C SER A 732 2.08 -8.46 -51.52
N ALA A 733 1.54 -8.32 -50.30
CA ALA A 733 0.89 -9.32 -49.43
C ALA A 733 1.73 -10.52 -48.93
N PRO A 734 1.53 -10.94 -47.65
CA PRO A 734 1.98 -12.25 -47.18
C PRO A 734 1.30 -13.32 -48.05
N GLY A 735 2.02 -14.36 -48.48
CA GLY A 735 1.45 -15.43 -49.30
C GLY A 735 0.22 -16.05 -48.64
N GLU A 736 -0.97 -15.57 -49.02
CA GLU A 736 -2.26 -15.97 -48.46
C GLU A 736 -3.03 -16.79 -49.51
N LEU A 737 -3.57 -17.91 -49.05
CA LEU A 737 -4.55 -18.69 -49.79
C LEU A 737 -5.92 -18.05 -49.59
N LEU A 738 -6.49 -17.51 -50.67
CA LEU A 738 -7.76 -16.79 -50.62
C LEU A 738 -8.86 -17.61 -51.28
N SER A 739 -10.02 -17.69 -50.61
CA SER A 739 -11.27 -18.23 -51.18
C SER A 739 -12.07 -17.10 -51.82
N SER A 740 -12.49 -17.29 -53.07
CA SER A 740 -13.44 -16.39 -53.73
C SER A 740 -14.91 -16.76 -53.46
N THR A 741 -15.16 -17.88 -52.79
CA THR A 741 -16.50 -18.31 -52.38
C THR A 741 -16.88 -17.66 -51.03
N LYS A 742 -17.87 -16.75 -51.04
CA LYS A 742 -18.28 -15.92 -49.88
C LYS A 742 -18.63 -16.66 -48.57
N ARG A 743 -18.88 -17.98 -48.60
CA ARG A 743 -19.30 -18.79 -47.44
C ARG A 743 -18.21 -19.73 -46.88
N ALA A 744 -16.97 -19.68 -47.39
CA ALA A 744 -15.90 -20.59 -46.97
C ALA A 744 -14.70 -19.83 -46.41
N ARG A 745 -14.32 -20.15 -45.16
CA ARG A 745 -13.09 -19.65 -44.49
C ARG A 745 -12.13 -20.80 -44.24
N LEU A 746 -10.82 -20.54 -44.32
CA LEU A 746 -9.79 -21.54 -44.06
C LEU A 746 -9.59 -21.69 -42.55
N ALA A 747 -9.73 -22.90 -42.02
CA ALA A 747 -9.41 -23.18 -40.62
C ALA A 747 -7.89 -23.13 -40.43
N CYS A 748 -7.42 -22.32 -39.48
CA CYS A 748 -6.01 -21.97 -39.27
C CYS A 748 -5.06 -23.19 -39.30
N CYS A 749 -4.26 -23.34 -40.36
CA CYS A 749 -3.22 -24.37 -40.46
C CYS A 749 -1.93 -23.93 -39.75
N ARG A 750 -1.64 -24.50 -38.58
CA ARG A 750 -0.27 -24.48 -38.01
C ARG A 750 0.62 -25.42 -38.84
N ARG A 751 1.54 -24.84 -39.62
CA ARG A 751 2.68 -25.47 -40.32
C ARG A 751 2.34 -26.61 -41.30
N LEU A 752 2.07 -26.25 -42.56
CA LEU A 752 2.18 -27.17 -43.70
C LEU A 752 2.76 -26.41 -44.92
N VAL A 753 4.06 -26.14 -44.88
CA VAL A 753 4.84 -25.85 -46.09
C VAL A 753 6.00 -26.84 -46.10
N SER A 754 5.92 -27.88 -46.92
CA SER A 754 7.05 -28.77 -47.17
C SER A 754 7.94 -28.16 -48.25
N LEU A 755 8.87 -27.28 -47.84
CA LEU A 755 9.92 -26.76 -48.72
C LEU A 755 10.96 -27.85 -48.96
N HIS A 756 10.94 -28.50 -50.13
CA HIS A 756 12.06 -29.31 -50.59
C HIS A 756 13.07 -28.42 -51.33
N TRP A 757 14.08 -27.92 -50.61
CA TRP A 757 15.22 -27.26 -51.20
C TRP A 757 16.26 -28.30 -51.64
N TRP A 758 16.45 -28.48 -52.94
CA TRP A 758 17.70 -29.01 -53.49
C TRP A 758 18.43 -27.87 -54.21
N LEU A 759 19.24 -27.10 -53.47
CA LEU A 759 20.25 -26.26 -54.08
C LEU A 759 21.52 -26.28 -53.20
N LYS A 760 22.53 -26.99 -53.72
CA LYS A 760 23.92 -26.84 -53.32
C LYS A 760 24.31 -25.37 -53.48
N ILE A 761 24.69 -24.72 -52.40
CA ILE A 761 25.35 -23.41 -52.43
C ILE A 761 26.84 -23.65 -52.73
N PRO A 762 27.42 -23.12 -53.83
CA PRO A 762 28.83 -22.84 -53.86
C PRO A 762 29.07 -21.54 -53.09
N THR A 763 29.95 -21.61 -52.10
CA THR A 763 30.52 -20.49 -51.36
C THR A 763 31.22 -19.49 -52.28
N ALA A 764 30.65 -18.29 -52.50
CA ALA A 764 31.40 -17.09 -52.89
C ALA A 764 30.56 -15.80 -52.73
N MET A 765 31.12 -14.80 -52.01
CA MET A 765 30.75 -13.37 -51.89
C MET A 765 29.42 -13.08 -51.15
N ARG A 766 29.28 -12.51 -49.94
CA ARG A 766 30.07 -11.60 -49.08
C ARG A 766 30.67 -10.36 -49.77
N TYR A 767 30.08 -9.21 -49.41
CA TYR A 767 30.39 -7.82 -49.77
C TYR A 767 29.78 -7.30 -51.08
N MET A 768 28.62 -6.64 -50.98
CA MET A 768 28.44 -5.20 -51.20
C MET A 768 27.15 -4.73 -50.54
#